data_AF-A0A087SLC6-F1
#
_entry.id   AF-A0A087SLC6-F1
#
_cell.length_a   1.000
_cell.length_b   1.000
_cell.length_c   1.000
_cell.angle_alpha   90.00
_cell.angle_beta   90.00
_cell.angle_gamma   90.00
#
_symmetry.space_group_name_H-M   'P 1'
#
loop_
_entity.id
_entity.type
_entity.pdbx_description
1 polymer ?
#
loop_
_entity_poly.entity_id
_entity_poly.type
_entity_poly.pdbx_seq_one_letter_code
_entity_poly.pdbx_strand_id
1 'polypeptide(L)'
;MGAVRKSPDAPVAEDLLRLMVEMPTSTFDDGGKAERGLLSAITSISALKNSGLHPGKIFEDWLKNLMETYGAGTLSDLKAKCDLSKINWLKAEDGRQPKDVEGLVCCVASDITTSTKAVLSWERPVNYDQPPITHTELYMANPDGENPGHCVRASMAVPFFFHPKKFPAQPGEKIPYAGQRAASLPNTKWKEIGYEDYIPEQVTLVDGGFLSNHPVDLFHVPREKVVWCPTFCVNLSPPRTARRTGNLIETTAALLSTGIQTRDFEFVAKNKEYKLLTASVHTGGISALNFDVSPVGKFVLFYNGVVAAYDFLVGGDGSKGPFDWEVKEDPEWADLERKWQGYAESNSLDKIAKDFQEKVDPILAEIQLSDYVRGALLGIAHVGYILALERAGIRFRALAGTSAGAMAAVLLAGLRESPDAAAGEALLLKLLDLPVPSLKDGAPADKALGDALIGLLTGTKISWSTWFRLPLFPWALASIWKNGGIHPGKALYDWVHGVLASHRAGTLGQLRGKCDLSGIKFEQVPDVESVADRPLEGLVVAVAADVTTATKAALSWERPFNPTTRPLTVSELYWTDPDSESPATCVRASVSIPIFFQPYTVPADPALKLPDAGVTANTLTNNKWSEVGFDATIPDRVQFQDGGLLSSFPINLFHVASGQQVRCPTFGVGLSEPRRAASISNLGELLAAATSTAINIQDYEFVSQNKEYKLLAQLVNVAGVPGLDFNLPIIGKYVLFHNGVLAARDFLMGGPGRVAFNWKHYKELRAALSKANRT
;
A
#
# COMPACT_ATOMS: atom_id res chain seq x y z
N MET A 1 -2.15 -34.72 -18.74
CA MET A 1 -3.43 -34.90 -19.48
C MET A 1 -4.50 -35.36 -18.49
N GLY A 2 -5.30 -34.42 -17.98
CA GLY A 2 -6.44 -34.71 -17.11
C GLY A 2 -7.69 -34.09 -17.71
N ALA A 3 -8.58 -34.93 -18.26
CA ALA A 3 -9.85 -34.50 -18.83
C ALA A 3 -10.75 -33.91 -17.72
N VAL A 4 -11.06 -32.62 -17.81
CA VAL A 4 -12.12 -32.00 -17.00
C VAL A 4 -13.46 -32.55 -17.51
N ARG A 5 -14.00 -33.58 -16.83
CA ARG A 5 -15.36 -34.03 -17.07
C ARG A 5 -16.33 -32.93 -16.61
N LYS A 6 -17.33 -32.59 -17.45
CA LYS A 6 -18.47 -31.74 -17.08
C LYS A 6 -19.04 -32.23 -15.74
N SER A 7 -19.23 -31.31 -14.79
CA SER A 7 -20.10 -31.55 -13.64
C SER A 7 -21.50 -31.95 -14.15
N PRO A 8 -22.12 -33.03 -13.65
CA PRO A 8 -23.46 -33.45 -14.03
C PRO A 8 -24.55 -32.40 -13.72
N ASP A 9 -24.26 -31.46 -12.81
CA ASP A 9 -25.19 -30.45 -12.29
C ASP A 9 -24.79 -29.05 -12.80
N ALA A 10 -24.84 -28.81 -14.11
CA ALA A 10 -24.43 -27.55 -14.72
C ALA A 10 -25.51 -26.44 -14.91
N PRO A 11 -26.58 -26.26 -14.08
CA PRO A 11 -27.48 -25.11 -14.23
C PRO A 11 -26.98 -23.83 -13.54
N VAL A 12 -25.82 -23.86 -12.86
CA VAL A 12 -25.36 -22.75 -12.00
C VAL A 12 -25.13 -21.44 -12.76
N ALA A 13 -24.67 -21.49 -14.02
CA ALA A 13 -24.37 -20.28 -14.80
C ALA A 13 -25.63 -19.55 -15.29
N GLU A 14 -26.67 -20.28 -15.72
CA GLU A 14 -27.93 -19.69 -16.16
C GLU A 14 -28.71 -19.09 -14.98
N ASP A 15 -28.72 -19.76 -13.83
CA ASP A 15 -29.34 -19.25 -12.61
C ASP A 15 -28.60 -18.01 -12.10
N LEU A 16 -27.25 -18.00 -12.13
CA LEU A 16 -26.44 -16.82 -11.82
C LEU A 16 -26.74 -15.65 -12.77
N LEU A 17 -26.85 -15.91 -14.07
CA LEU A 17 -27.20 -14.88 -15.05
C LEU A 17 -28.58 -14.28 -14.77
N ARG A 18 -29.60 -15.12 -14.54
CA ARG A 18 -30.95 -14.65 -14.18
C ARG A 18 -30.91 -13.80 -12.92
N LEU A 19 -30.23 -14.28 -11.89
CA LEU A 19 -30.08 -13.58 -10.60
C LEU A 19 -29.36 -12.24 -10.75
N MET A 20 -28.30 -12.17 -11.56
CA MET A 20 -27.57 -10.91 -11.81
C MET A 20 -28.38 -9.89 -12.62
N VAL A 21 -29.19 -10.35 -13.58
CA VAL A 21 -30.06 -9.46 -14.38
C VAL A 21 -31.24 -8.96 -13.54
N GLU A 22 -31.86 -9.84 -12.75
CA GLU A 22 -33.01 -9.54 -11.88
C GLU A 22 -32.61 -8.82 -10.59
N MET A 23 -31.32 -8.77 -10.26
CA MET A 23 -30.81 -8.11 -9.07
C MET A 23 -31.33 -6.67 -8.98
N PRO A 24 -32.01 -6.28 -7.88
CA PRO A 24 -32.66 -4.98 -7.78
C PRO A 24 -31.66 -3.89 -7.38
N THR A 25 -30.64 -3.66 -8.21
CA THR A 25 -29.52 -2.75 -7.91
C THR A 25 -29.96 -1.35 -7.50
N SER A 26 -31.03 -0.82 -8.12
CA SER A 26 -31.56 0.51 -7.82
C SER A 26 -32.22 0.62 -6.45
N THR A 27 -32.60 -0.49 -5.82
CA THR A 27 -33.15 -0.50 -4.45
C THR A 27 -32.08 -0.62 -3.39
N PHE A 28 -30.83 -0.93 -3.76
CA PHE A 28 -29.70 -0.97 -2.82
C PHE A 28 -29.20 0.42 -2.44
N ASP A 29 -29.61 1.46 -3.17
CA ASP A 29 -29.55 2.85 -2.74
C ASP A 29 -30.65 3.11 -1.69
N ASP A 30 -30.33 2.83 -0.42
CA ASP A 30 -31.24 2.96 0.72
C ASP A 30 -31.11 4.29 1.48
N GLY A 31 -30.65 5.34 0.78
CA GLY A 31 -30.49 6.70 1.33
C GLY A 31 -31.80 7.49 1.44
N GLY A 32 -31.84 8.53 2.28
CA GLY A 32 -33.03 9.36 2.48
C GLY A 32 -33.45 10.12 1.21
N LYS A 33 -34.77 10.32 0.98
CA LYS A 33 -35.28 11.06 -0.20
C LYS A 33 -34.74 12.51 -0.34
N ALA A 34 -34.30 13.12 0.77
CA ALA A 34 -33.69 14.46 0.80
C ALA A 34 -32.17 14.46 0.49
N GLU A 35 -31.55 13.29 0.40
CA GLU A 35 -30.09 13.09 0.23
C GLU A 35 -29.74 12.64 -1.21
N ARG A 36 -30.73 12.56 -2.11
CA ARG A 36 -30.56 12.15 -3.53
C ARG A 36 -29.88 13.18 -4.43
N GLY A 37 -29.49 14.35 -3.90
CA GLY A 37 -28.75 15.38 -4.61
C GLY A 37 -27.38 15.58 -3.96
N LEU A 38 -26.30 15.53 -4.74
CA LEU A 38 -24.91 15.65 -4.26
C LEU A 38 -24.71 16.90 -3.36
N LEU A 39 -25.29 18.04 -3.73
CA LEU A 39 -25.25 19.30 -2.96
C LEU A 39 -26.11 19.32 -1.68
N SER A 40 -27.23 18.57 -1.64
CA SER A 40 -28.04 18.43 -0.42
C SER A 40 -27.47 17.36 0.52
N ALA A 41 -26.77 16.37 -0.01
CA ALA A 41 -26.09 15.31 0.73
C ALA A 41 -24.87 15.82 1.52
N ILE A 42 -24.04 16.69 0.92
CA ILE A 42 -22.88 17.31 1.56
C ILE A 42 -23.30 18.27 2.69
N THR A 43 -24.47 18.89 2.58
CA THR A 43 -25.02 19.82 3.59
C THR A 43 -25.93 19.13 4.62
N SER A 44 -26.18 17.82 4.48
CA SER A 44 -27.02 17.07 5.41
C SER A 44 -26.24 16.67 6.67
N ILE A 45 -26.67 17.19 7.82
CA ILE A 45 -26.16 16.88 9.16
C ILE A 45 -26.10 15.35 9.45
N SER A 46 -26.90 14.57 8.73
CA SER A 46 -26.96 13.10 8.73
C SER A 46 -25.65 12.42 8.27
N ALA A 47 -25.11 12.82 7.10
CA ALA A 47 -23.89 12.25 6.53
C ALA A 47 -22.64 12.54 7.39
N LEU A 48 -22.59 13.72 8.01
CA LEU A 48 -21.56 14.11 8.97
C LEU A 48 -21.61 13.30 10.28
N LYS A 49 -22.80 12.80 10.69
CA LYS A 49 -22.98 12.01 11.91
C LYS A 49 -22.76 10.50 11.70
N ASN A 50 -23.16 9.97 10.55
CA ASN A 50 -23.14 8.52 10.30
C ASN A 50 -21.96 8.06 9.42
N SER A 51 -21.15 9.01 8.92
CA SER A 51 -19.96 8.76 8.10
C SER A 51 -20.23 7.98 6.80
N GLY A 52 -21.48 7.99 6.32
CA GLY A 52 -21.94 7.42 5.06
C GLY A 52 -23.37 7.86 4.74
N LEU A 53 -23.78 7.76 3.48
CA LEU A 53 -25.11 8.15 2.99
C LEU A 53 -26.13 7.02 3.06
N HIS A 54 -25.68 5.79 2.94
CA HIS A 54 -26.50 4.59 2.75
C HIS A 54 -26.24 3.58 3.88
N PRO A 55 -27.26 3.18 4.65
CA PRO A 55 -27.12 2.08 5.60
C PRO A 55 -26.66 0.76 4.95
N GLY A 56 -26.99 0.52 3.68
CA GLY A 56 -26.71 -0.71 2.96
C GLY A 56 -27.45 -1.93 3.52
N LYS A 57 -28.54 -1.70 4.26
CA LYS A 57 -29.32 -2.74 4.92
C LYS A 57 -30.16 -3.52 3.92
N ILE A 58 -30.68 -2.84 2.89
CA ILE A 58 -31.48 -3.52 1.85
C ILE A 58 -30.64 -4.56 1.11
N PHE A 59 -29.39 -4.24 0.78
CA PHE A 59 -28.45 -5.18 0.19
C PHE A 59 -28.13 -6.35 1.13
N GLU A 60 -27.85 -6.05 2.41
CA GLU A 60 -27.54 -7.07 3.43
C GLU A 60 -28.72 -8.04 3.64
N ASP A 61 -29.94 -7.52 3.76
CA ASP A 61 -31.16 -8.31 3.90
C ASP A 61 -31.47 -9.13 2.64
N TRP A 62 -31.27 -8.56 1.45
CA TRP A 62 -31.41 -9.27 0.17
C TRP A 62 -30.45 -10.45 0.07
N LEU A 63 -29.15 -10.21 0.35
CA LEU A 63 -28.13 -11.26 0.28
C LEU A 63 -28.37 -12.33 1.34
N LYS A 64 -28.78 -11.94 2.54
CA LYS A 64 -29.16 -12.88 3.60
C LYS A 64 -30.29 -13.82 3.15
N ASN A 65 -31.39 -13.27 2.68
CA ASN A 65 -32.53 -14.06 2.20
C ASN A 65 -32.15 -14.97 1.03
N LEU A 66 -31.28 -14.47 0.14
CA LEU A 66 -30.77 -15.23 -0.98
C LEU A 66 -29.96 -16.44 -0.50
N MET A 67 -28.99 -16.21 0.39
CA MET A 67 -28.14 -17.25 0.94
C MET A 67 -28.96 -18.30 1.72
N GLU A 68 -29.98 -17.87 2.49
CA GLU A 68 -30.92 -18.76 3.16
C GLU A 68 -31.71 -19.62 2.16
N THR A 69 -32.18 -19.04 1.06
CA THR A 69 -32.91 -19.75 -0.01
C THR A 69 -32.09 -20.89 -0.61
N TYR A 70 -30.78 -20.69 -0.77
CA TYR A 70 -29.85 -21.70 -1.28
C TYR A 70 -29.25 -22.60 -0.19
N GLY A 71 -29.72 -22.50 1.07
CA GLY A 71 -29.27 -23.32 2.19
C GLY A 71 -27.85 -23.00 2.65
N ALA A 72 -27.46 -21.73 2.62
CA ALA A 72 -26.17 -21.19 3.06
C ALA A 72 -26.35 -20.03 4.07
N GLY A 73 -27.32 -20.15 4.98
CA GLY A 73 -27.72 -19.08 5.90
C GLY A 73 -26.67 -18.71 6.96
N THR A 74 -25.72 -19.61 7.22
CA THR A 74 -24.58 -19.39 8.12
C THR A 74 -23.24 -19.68 7.44
N LEU A 75 -22.14 -19.19 8.02
CA LEU A 75 -20.79 -19.52 7.57
C LEU A 75 -20.50 -21.03 7.68
N SER A 76 -21.07 -21.73 8.67
CA SER A 76 -21.01 -23.19 8.77
C SER A 76 -21.72 -23.90 7.60
N ASP A 77 -22.89 -23.40 7.18
CA ASP A 77 -23.60 -23.97 6.02
C ASP A 77 -22.81 -23.78 4.73
N LEU A 78 -22.19 -22.60 4.57
CA LEU A 78 -21.33 -22.30 3.43
C LEU A 78 -20.09 -23.20 3.43
N LYS A 79 -19.46 -23.42 4.60
CA LYS A 79 -18.35 -24.38 4.77
C LYS A 79 -18.74 -25.79 4.32
N ALA A 80 -19.92 -26.27 4.69
CA ALA A 80 -20.41 -27.60 4.30
C ALA A 80 -20.62 -27.75 2.78
N LYS A 81 -20.94 -26.65 2.08
CA LYS A 81 -21.01 -26.59 0.61
C LYS A 81 -19.63 -26.54 -0.05
N CYS A 82 -18.62 -26.03 0.65
CA CYS A 82 -17.22 -26.01 0.20
C CYS A 82 -16.43 -27.29 0.54
N ASP A 83 -17.09 -28.34 1.02
CA ASP A 83 -16.45 -29.61 1.37
C ASP A 83 -15.95 -30.37 0.13
N LEU A 84 -14.64 -30.24 -0.14
CA LEU A 84 -13.97 -30.86 -1.27
C LEU A 84 -13.80 -32.38 -1.12
N SER A 85 -14.04 -32.97 0.05
CA SER A 85 -13.97 -34.43 0.23
C SER A 85 -15.00 -35.18 -0.64
N LYS A 86 -16.06 -34.48 -1.05
CA LYS A 86 -17.10 -34.97 -1.96
C LYS A 86 -16.63 -35.03 -3.42
N ILE A 87 -15.51 -34.38 -3.75
CA ILE A 87 -14.92 -34.38 -5.09
C ILE A 87 -13.98 -35.56 -5.24
N ASN A 88 -14.43 -36.57 -5.97
CA ASN A 88 -13.72 -37.83 -6.21
C ASN A 88 -13.07 -37.91 -7.60
N TRP A 89 -13.32 -36.94 -8.47
CA TRP A 89 -12.81 -36.88 -9.84
C TRP A 89 -11.55 -36.03 -10.01
N LEU A 90 -11.22 -35.15 -9.06
CA LEU A 90 -9.99 -34.36 -9.06
C LEU A 90 -8.89 -35.17 -8.34
N LYS A 91 -7.70 -35.30 -8.93
CA LYS A 91 -6.53 -35.98 -8.33
C LYS A 91 -5.27 -35.20 -8.71
N ALA A 92 -4.40 -34.95 -7.74
CA ALA A 92 -3.09 -34.37 -8.01
C ALA A 92 -2.19 -35.39 -8.73
N GLU A 93 -1.21 -34.92 -9.50
CA GLU A 93 -0.28 -35.78 -10.24
C GLU A 93 0.58 -36.67 -9.32
N ASP A 94 0.78 -36.26 -8.08
CA ASP A 94 1.48 -37.03 -7.05
C ASP A 94 0.56 -37.97 -6.22
N GLY A 95 -0.71 -38.09 -6.60
CA GLY A 95 -1.67 -38.99 -5.97
C GLY A 95 -2.40 -38.42 -4.76
N ARG A 96 -2.13 -37.16 -4.35
CA ARG A 96 -2.92 -36.46 -3.32
C ARG A 96 -4.36 -36.23 -3.77
N GLN A 97 -5.30 -36.25 -2.82
CA GLN A 97 -6.74 -36.18 -3.09
C GLN A 97 -7.34 -34.84 -2.62
N PRO A 98 -8.47 -34.38 -3.20
CA PRO A 98 -9.12 -33.12 -2.85
C PRO A 98 -9.55 -33.04 -1.38
N LYS A 99 -9.80 -34.19 -0.75
CA LYS A 99 -10.07 -34.30 0.69
C LYS A 99 -8.91 -33.82 1.58
N ASP A 100 -7.72 -33.67 1.02
CA ASP A 100 -6.53 -33.18 1.71
C ASP A 100 -6.45 -31.64 1.67
N VAL A 101 -7.39 -30.96 1.00
CA VAL A 101 -7.49 -29.51 0.83
C VAL A 101 -8.85 -29.01 1.34
N GLU A 102 -8.87 -27.99 2.19
CA GLU A 102 -10.10 -27.35 2.64
C GLU A 102 -10.54 -26.32 1.58
N GLY A 103 -11.77 -26.43 1.07
CA GLY A 103 -12.36 -25.36 0.25
C GLY A 103 -12.65 -24.15 1.12
N LEU A 104 -12.50 -22.92 0.61
CA LEU A 104 -12.61 -21.71 1.41
C LEU A 104 -13.25 -20.55 0.65
N VAL A 105 -14.08 -19.77 1.34
CA VAL A 105 -14.65 -18.49 0.85
C VAL A 105 -14.27 -17.39 1.82
N CYS A 106 -13.67 -16.30 1.33
CA CYS A 106 -13.22 -15.18 2.15
C CYS A 106 -13.76 -13.85 1.61
N CYS A 107 -14.18 -12.97 2.51
CA CYS A 107 -14.45 -11.56 2.22
C CYS A 107 -13.33 -10.71 2.83
N VAL A 108 -12.87 -9.68 2.11
CA VAL A 108 -11.79 -8.80 2.59
C VAL A 108 -12.38 -7.46 3.00
N ALA A 109 -12.07 -7.02 4.22
CA ALA A 109 -12.45 -5.70 4.71
C ALA A 109 -11.26 -4.98 5.35
N SER A 110 -11.37 -3.67 5.48
CA SER A 110 -10.35 -2.82 6.06
C SER A 110 -10.75 -2.46 7.49
N ASP A 111 -10.08 -3.03 8.49
CA ASP A 111 -10.24 -2.60 9.88
C ASP A 111 -9.42 -1.35 10.11
N ILE A 112 -10.10 -0.20 10.11
CA ILE A 112 -9.46 1.11 10.25
C ILE A 112 -9.26 1.50 11.72
N THR A 113 -9.93 0.80 12.65
CA THR A 113 -9.72 0.99 14.09
C THR A 113 -8.37 0.44 14.48
N THR A 114 -8.06 -0.80 14.08
CA THR A 114 -6.78 -1.40 14.44
C THR A 114 -5.74 -1.27 13.35
N SER A 115 -6.09 -0.88 12.12
CA SER A 115 -5.24 -0.96 10.91
C SER A 115 -4.89 -2.38 10.49
N THR A 116 -5.90 -3.27 10.39
CA THR A 116 -5.77 -4.68 9.95
C THR A 116 -6.45 -4.89 8.60
N LYS A 117 -5.84 -5.73 7.74
CA LYS A 117 -6.55 -6.37 6.63
C LYS A 117 -7.41 -7.52 7.17
N ALA A 118 -8.70 -7.28 7.37
CA ALA A 118 -9.62 -8.29 7.89
C ALA A 118 -9.98 -9.29 6.78
N VAL A 119 -9.72 -10.58 7.03
CA VAL A 119 -10.07 -11.69 6.13
C VAL A 119 -11.20 -12.46 6.80
N LEU A 120 -12.43 -12.18 6.40
CA LEU A 120 -13.64 -12.68 7.04
C LEU A 120 -14.11 -13.98 6.38
N SER A 121 -14.21 -15.04 7.17
CA SER A 121 -14.68 -16.38 6.80
C SER A 121 -15.14 -17.16 8.05
N TRP A 122 -15.40 -18.47 7.94
CA TRP A 122 -15.60 -19.32 9.12
C TRP A 122 -14.33 -19.48 9.96
N GLU A 123 -14.49 -20.02 11.17
CA GLU A 123 -13.38 -20.26 12.08
C GLU A 123 -12.42 -21.30 11.50
N ARG A 124 -11.12 -20.97 11.53
CA ARG A 124 -10.04 -21.88 11.14
C ARG A 124 -8.92 -21.81 12.17
N PRO A 125 -8.39 -22.96 12.61
CA PRO A 125 -7.23 -22.98 13.49
C PRO A 125 -6.04 -22.31 12.79
N VAL A 126 -5.17 -21.69 13.59
CA VAL A 126 -3.94 -21.07 13.09
C VAL A 126 -3.04 -22.16 12.53
N ASN A 127 -3.00 -22.28 11.20
CA ASN A 127 -2.11 -23.19 10.48
C ASN A 127 -1.43 -22.46 9.32
N TYR A 128 -0.14 -22.16 9.49
CA TYR A 128 0.68 -21.45 8.51
C TYR A 128 0.94 -22.25 7.23
N ASP A 129 0.65 -23.55 7.22
CA ASP A 129 0.82 -24.40 6.05
C ASP A 129 -0.38 -24.36 5.09
N GLN A 130 -1.49 -23.71 5.47
CA GLN A 130 -2.70 -23.58 4.65
C GLN A 130 -3.25 -22.14 4.61
N PRO A 131 -2.59 -21.21 3.88
CA PRO A 131 -3.14 -19.88 3.64
C PRO A 131 -4.48 -19.94 2.86
N PRO A 132 -5.36 -18.94 2.98
CA PRO A 132 -5.24 -17.74 3.80
C PRO A 132 -5.59 -17.95 5.29
N ILE A 133 -4.96 -17.13 6.14
CA ILE A 133 -5.32 -16.99 7.56
C ILE A 133 -6.60 -16.14 7.64
N THR A 134 -7.63 -16.65 8.32
CA THR A 134 -8.88 -15.93 8.56
C THR A 134 -8.79 -15.11 9.84
N HIS A 135 -9.57 -14.03 9.98
CA HIS A 135 -9.50 -13.09 11.10
C HIS A 135 -10.83 -12.91 11.83
N THR A 136 -11.86 -13.68 11.49
CA THR A 136 -13.24 -13.46 11.95
C THR A 136 -13.38 -13.55 13.47
N GLU A 137 -12.65 -14.44 14.11
CA GLU A 137 -12.65 -14.60 15.57
C GLU A 137 -12.02 -13.42 16.33
N LEU A 138 -11.36 -12.49 15.63
CA LEU A 138 -10.95 -11.22 16.23
C LEU A 138 -12.15 -10.32 16.51
N TYR A 139 -13.21 -10.48 15.73
CA TYR A 139 -14.34 -9.56 15.65
C TYR A 139 -15.64 -10.18 16.17
N MET A 140 -15.79 -11.49 16.04
CA MET A 140 -17.02 -12.24 16.32
C MET A 140 -16.73 -13.38 17.29
N ALA A 141 -17.55 -13.53 18.32
CA ALA A 141 -17.38 -14.59 19.32
C ALA A 141 -17.76 -15.99 18.81
N ASN A 142 -18.67 -16.07 17.84
CA ASN A 142 -19.08 -17.31 17.18
C ASN A 142 -19.10 -17.13 15.65
N PRO A 143 -17.94 -17.11 14.97
CA PRO A 143 -17.87 -16.92 13.52
C PRO A 143 -18.77 -17.87 12.73
N ASP A 144 -18.78 -19.16 13.07
CA ASP A 144 -19.47 -20.19 12.29
C ASP A 144 -21.00 -20.00 12.24
N GLY A 145 -21.58 -19.38 13.28
CA GLY A 145 -23.01 -19.07 13.36
C GLY A 145 -23.42 -17.76 12.68
N GLU A 146 -22.47 -16.96 12.18
CA GLU A 146 -22.76 -15.67 11.56
C GLU A 146 -23.26 -15.82 10.13
N ASN A 147 -24.04 -14.86 9.67
CA ASN A 147 -24.51 -14.84 8.29
C ASN A 147 -23.41 -14.33 7.35
N PRO A 148 -23.14 -14.99 6.21
CA PRO A 148 -22.12 -14.53 5.25
C PRO A 148 -22.39 -13.12 4.72
N GLY A 149 -23.65 -12.68 4.67
CA GLY A 149 -24.03 -11.32 4.29
C GLY A 149 -23.42 -10.24 5.19
N HIS A 150 -23.17 -10.51 6.47
CA HIS A 150 -22.47 -9.58 7.37
C HIS A 150 -21.02 -9.34 6.91
N CYS A 151 -20.34 -10.39 6.43
CA CYS A 151 -18.97 -10.32 5.93
C CYS A 151 -18.90 -9.55 4.61
N VAL A 152 -19.85 -9.81 3.70
CA VAL A 152 -19.95 -9.08 2.42
C VAL A 152 -20.30 -7.61 2.65
N ARG A 153 -21.23 -7.31 3.57
CA ARG A 153 -21.58 -5.92 3.91
C ARG A 153 -20.41 -5.14 4.50
N ALA A 154 -19.55 -5.79 5.31
CA ALA A 154 -18.31 -5.18 5.78
C ALA A 154 -17.34 -4.89 4.62
N SER A 155 -17.20 -5.85 3.69
CA SER A 155 -16.36 -5.71 2.50
C SER A 155 -16.84 -4.62 1.54
N MET A 156 -18.14 -4.27 1.55
CA MET A 156 -18.76 -3.25 0.68
C MET A 156 -18.96 -1.89 1.38
N ALA A 157 -18.40 -1.70 2.57
CA ALA A 157 -18.61 -0.47 3.36
C ALA A 157 -17.76 0.71 2.83
N VAL A 158 -18.02 1.14 1.59
CA VAL A 158 -17.29 2.23 0.93
C VAL A 158 -17.55 3.53 1.72
N PRO A 159 -16.51 4.19 2.29
CA PRO A 159 -16.64 5.46 2.99
C PRO A 159 -17.44 6.50 2.19
N PHE A 160 -18.18 7.36 2.89
CA PHE A 160 -19.13 8.33 2.33
C PHE A 160 -20.37 7.72 1.66
N PHE A 161 -20.23 6.61 0.95
CA PHE A 161 -21.35 5.97 0.29
C PHE A 161 -22.12 5.10 1.28
N PHE A 162 -21.52 4.03 1.79
CA PHE A 162 -22.12 3.16 2.79
C PHE A 162 -21.68 3.50 4.22
N HIS A 163 -22.57 3.28 5.18
CA HIS A 163 -22.21 3.34 6.59
C HIS A 163 -21.06 2.35 6.87
N PRO A 164 -20.03 2.77 7.61
CA PRO A 164 -19.00 1.86 8.12
C PRO A 164 -19.63 0.75 8.95
N LYS A 165 -19.15 -0.49 8.81
CA LYS A 165 -19.69 -1.62 9.58
C LYS A 165 -18.93 -1.73 10.90
N LYS A 166 -19.63 -1.60 12.03
CA LYS A 166 -19.03 -1.71 13.35
C LYS A 166 -19.20 -3.12 13.93
N PHE A 167 -18.16 -3.66 14.56
CA PHE A 167 -18.18 -4.97 15.22
C PHE A 167 -17.75 -4.87 16.69
N PRO A 168 -18.50 -5.44 17.66
CA PRO A 168 -19.80 -6.09 17.45
C PRO A 168 -20.89 -5.06 17.09
N ALA A 169 -21.93 -5.54 16.41
CA ALA A 169 -23.01 -4.68 15.92
C ALA A 169 -24.01 -4.30 17.02
N GLN A 170 -24.16 -5.13 18.07
CA GLN A 170 -25.10 -4.86 19.15
C GLN A 170 -24.51 -3.94 20.23
N PRO A 171 -25.24 -2.91 20.68
CA PRO A 171 -24.81 -2.07 21.79
C PRO A 171 -24.61 -2.89 23.08
N GLY A 172 -23.44 -2.77 23.70
CA GLY A 172 -23.10 -3.45 24.96
C GLY A 172 -22.37 -4.78 24.79
N GLU A 173 -22.37 -5.36 23.59
CA GLU A 173 -21.44 -6.44 23.26
C GLU A 173 -20.04 -5.89 23.04
N LYS A 174 -19.02 -6.73 23.26
CA LYS A 174 -17.62 -6.39 23.00
C LYS A 174 -16.98 -7.47 22.15
N ILE A 175 -15.98 -7.08 21.34
CA ILE A 175 -15.19 -8.07 20.60
C ILE A 175 -14.45 -8.99 21.58
N PRO A 176 -14.09 -10.22 21.14
CA PRO A 176 -13.29 -11.13 21.95
C PRO A 176 -12.02 -10.46 22.51
N TYR A 177 -11.76 -10.69 23.80
CA TYR A 177 -10.61 -10.15 24.54
C TYR A 177 -10.56 -8.61 24.71
N ALA A 178 -11.68 -7.90 24.47
CA ALA A 178 -11.76 -6.45 24.69
C ALA A 178 -11.25 -6.01 26.06
N GLY A 179 -10.49 -4.91 26.08
CA GLY A 179 -9.87 -4.33 27.27
C GLY A 179 -8.60 -5.05 27.75
N GLN A 180 -8.25 -6.20 27.17
CA GLN A 180 -6.99 -6.89 27.45
C GLN A 180 -5.90 -6.39 26.50
N ARG A 181 -4.63 -6.45 26.95
CA ARG A 181 -3.49 -6.07 26.11
C ARG A 181 -3.10 -7.23 25.20
N ALA A 182 -3.19 -7.05 23.88
CA ALA A 182 -2.92 -8.11 22.90
C ALA A 182 -1.53 -8.75 23.06
N ALA A 183 -0.51 -7.96 23.38
CA ALA A 183 0.85 -8.48 23.63
C ALA A 183 0.94 -9.49 24.78
N SER A 184 0.01 -9.44 25.75
CA SER A 184 -0.03 -10.34 26.91
C SER A 184 -0.74 -11.67 26.63
N LEU A 185 -1.45 -11.78 25.50
CA LEU A 185 -2.23 -12.96 25.15
C LEU A 185 -1.37 -13.97 24.37
N PRO A 186 -1.07 -15.15 24.94
CA PRO A 186 -0.38 -16.20 24.19
C PRO A 186 -1.33 -16.84 23.18
N ASN A 187 -0.82 -17.20 22.00
CA ASN A 187 -1.51 -18.01 20.98
C ASN A 187 -2.83 -17.42 20.45
N THR A 188 -2.95 -16.10 20.35
CA THR A 188 -4.11 -15.44 19.73
C THR A 188 -3.79 -14.89 18.35
N LYS A 189 -4.83 -14.79 17.50
CA LYS A 189 -4.71 -14.15 16.17
C LYS A 189 -4.33 -12.67 16.27
N TRP A 190 -4.64 -11.99 17.37
CA TRP A 190 -4.17 -10.61 17.65
C TRP A 190 -2.64 -10.51 17.63
N LYS A 191 -1.97 -11.45 18.30
CA LYS A 191 -0.50 -11.52 18.32
C LYS A 191 0.08 -11.91 16.96
N GLU A 192 -0.63 -12.76 16.22
CA GLU A 192 -0.28 -13.16 14.86
C GLU A 192 -0.28 -11.98 13.89
N ILE A 193 -1.33 -11.16 13.87
CA ILE A 193 -1.39 -9.95 13.02
C ILE A 193 -0.46 -8.82 13.51
N GLY A 194 0.32 -9.07 14.57
CA GLY A 194 1.28 -8.12 15.13
C GLY A 194 0.66 -6.95 15.89
N TYR A 195 -0.60 -7.05 16.33
CA TYR A 195 -1.23 -6.05 17.17
C TYR A 195 -0.84 -6.27 18.64
N GLU A 196 -0.33 -5.23 19.31
CA GLU A 196 0.28 -5.35 20.64
C GLU A 196 -0.40 -4.47 21.73
N ASP A 197 -1.28 -3.56 21.33
CA ASP A 197 -1.96 -2.62 22.23
C ASP A 197 -3.21 -3.23 22.89
N TYR A 198 -3.93 -2.43 23.69
CA TYR A 198 -5.22 -2.80 24.26
C TYR A 198 -6.25 -3.03 23.16
N ILE A 199 -6.90 -4.19 23.23
CA ILE A 199 -7.93 -4.59 22.27
C ILE A 199 -9.15 -3.68 22.49
N PRO A 200 -9.63 -2.97 21.45
CA PRO A 200 -10.75 -2.06 21.59
C PRO A 200 -12.04 -2.83 21.91
N GLU A 201 -13.06 -2.14 22.43
CA GLU A 201 -14.36 -2.80 22.68
C GLU A 201 -15.13 -3.04 21.37
N GLN A 202 -14.90 -2.17 20.38
CA GLN A 202 -15.54 -2.19 19.07
C GLN A 202 -14.54 -1.76 17.99
N VAL A 203 -14.64 -2.36 16.80
CA VAL A 203 -13.88 -1.97 15.61
C VAL A 203 -14.80 -1.42 14.52
N THR A 204 -14.24 -0.63 13.63
CA THR A 204 -14.91 -0.10 12.43
C THR A 204 -14.25 -0.69 11.18
N LEU A 205 -15.03 -1.46 10.43
CA LEU A 205 -14.65 -2.00 9.13
C LEU A 205 -15.20 -1.13 7.99
N VAL A 206 -14.35 -0.86 7.01
CA VAL A 206 -14.71 -0.24 5.74
C VAL A 206 -14.33 -1.16 4.58
N ASP A 207 -14.69 -0.75 3.36
CA ASP A 207 -14.44 -1.50 2.13
C ASP A 207 -12.98 -2.02 2.02
N GLY A 208 -12.83 -3.29 1.63
CA GLY A 208 -11.53 -3.95 1.49
C GLY A 208 -10.68 -3.41 0.33
N GLY A 209 -11.32 -2.77 -0.65
CA GLY A 209 -10.71 -2.12 -1.80
C GLY A 209 -9.82 -0.93 -1.45
N PHE A 210 -9.87 -0.42 -0.20
CA PHE A 210 -8.87 0.52 0.33
C PHE A 210 -7.50 -0.12 0.60
N LEU A 211 -7.43 -1.45 0.69
CA LEU A 211 -6.18 -2.16 0.93
C LEU A 211 -5.81 -3.03 -0.27
N SER A 212 -6.75 -3.82 -0.82
CA SER A 212 -6.57 -4.60 -2.05
C SER A 212 -7.85 -4.58 -2.86
N ASN A 213 -7.74 -4.23 -4.14
CA ASN A 213 -8.78 -4.53 -5.12
C ASN A 213 -8.53 -5.88 -5.82
N HIS A 214 -7.33 -6.44 -5.63
CA HIS A 214 -6.93 -7.73 -6.16
C HIS A 214 -6.15 -8.57 -5.13
N PRO A 215 -6.84 -9.14 -4.11
CA PRO A 215 -6.22 -9.82 -2.97
C PRO A 215 -5.70 -11.24 -3.32
N VAL A 216 -4.98 -11.37 -4.43
CA VAL A 216 -4.37 -12.64 -4.88
C VAL A 216 -3.28 -13.13 -3.92
N ASP A 217 -2.71 -12.22 -3.13
CA ASP A 217 -1.73 -12.53 -2.10
C ASP A 217 -2.25 -13.51 -1.04
N LEU A 218 -3.56 -13.53 -0.79
CA LEU A 218 -4.22 -14.46 0.12
C LEU A 218 -4.05 -15.94 -0.27
N PHE A 219 -3.96 -16.21 -1.57
CA PHE A 219 -3.85 -17.56 -2.12
C PHE A 219 -2.43 -17.88 -2.61
N HIS A 220 -1.44 -17.05 -2.25
CA HIS A 220 -0.09 -17.26 -2.70
C HIS A 220 0.65 -18.37 -1.95
N VAL A 221 1.11 -19.32 -2.75
CA VAL A 221 1.97 -20.41 -2.31
C VAL A 221 3.43 -20.02 -2.62
N PRO A 222 4.32 -19.97 -1.62
CA PRO A 222 5.74 -19.69 -1.84
C PRO A 222 6.38 -20.64 -2.86
N ARG A 223 7.37 -20.16 -3.61
CA ARG A 223 8.01 -20.91 -4.72
C ARG A 223 8.67 -22.22 -4.30
N GLU A 224 8.99 -22.36 -3.02
CA GLU A 224 9.57 -23.57 -2.45
C GLU A 224 8.53 -24.67 -2.21
N LYS A 225 7.23 -24.34 -2.23
CA LYS A 225 6.12 -25.27 -2.04
C LYS A 225 5.50 -25.67 -3.39
N VAL A 226 5.08 -26.93 -3.49
CA VAL A 226 4.39 -27.44 -4.68
C VAL A 226 3.00 -26.83 -4.77
N VAL A 227 2.67 -26.25 -5.92
CA VAL A 227 1.33 -25.74 -6.25
C VAL A 227 0.45 -26.90 -6.72
N TRP A 228 -0.74 -27.07 -6.14
CA TRP A 228 -1.63 -28.21 -6.44
C TRP A 228 -2.65 -27.88 -7.52
N CYS A 229 -3.10 -26.63 -7.55
CA CYS A 229 -4.08 -26.11 -8.48
C CYS A 229 -3.69 -24.68 -8.90
N PRO A 230 -4.00 -24.28 -10.14
CA PRO A 230 -3.80 -22.90 -10.57
C PRO A 230 -4.74 -21.97 -9.79
N THR A 231 -4.21 -20.82 -9.37
CA THR A 231 -5.01 -19.75 -8.77
C THR A 231 -5.56 -18.88 -9.89
N PHE A 232 -6.84 -19.02 -10.23
CA PHE A 232 -7.47 -18.12 -11.21
C PHE A 232 -7.86 -16.80 -10.55
N CYS A 233 -7.55 -15.69 -11.21
CA CYS A 233 -7.85 -14.37 -10.72
C CYS A 233 -8.70 -13.60 -11.73
N VAL A 234 -9.68 -12.87 -11.25
CA VAL A 234 -10.51 -11.97 -12.07
C VAL A 234 -10.26 -10.55 -11.59
N ASN A 235 -9.85 -9.69 -12.50
CA ASN A 235 -9.61 -8.28 -12.22
C ASN A 235 -10.62 -7.42 -12.96
N LEU A 236 -11.39 -6.62 -12.22
CA LEU A 236 -12.34 -5.64 -12.78
C LEU A 236 -11.72 -4.24 -12.91
N SER A 237 -10.50 -4.05 -12.40
CA SER A 237 -9.83 -2.75 -12.46
C SER A 237 -9.31 -2.49 -13.87
N PRO A 238 -9.36 -1.23 -14.35
CA PRO A 238 -8.75 -0.88 -15.62
C PRO A 238 -7.23 -1.17 -15.60
N PRO A 239 -6.62 -1.42 -16.76
CA PRO A 239 -5.18 -1.54 -16.87
C PRO A 239 -4.48 -0.32 -16.25
N ARG A 240 -3.35 -0.55 -15.59
CA ARG A 240 -2.54 0.51 -14.99
C ARG A 240 -2.06 1.47 -16.09
N THR A 241 -2.49 2.72 -16.05
CA THR A 241 -2.09 3.77 -17.00
C THR A 241 -1.46 4.96 -16.26
N ALA A 242 -0.68 5.77 -16.99
CA ALA A 242 -0.16 7.02 -16.45
C ALA A 242 -1.31 8.01 -16.20
N ARG A 243 -1.39 8.54 -14.99
CA ARG A 243 -2.46 9.46 -14.56
C ARG A 243 -2.09 10.91 -14.85
N ARG A 244 -3.11 11.75 -15.04
CA ARG A 244 -2.94 13.20 -15.05
C ARG A 244 -2.79 13.72 -13.63
N THR A 245 -1.85 14.63 -13.43
CA THR A 245 -1.53 15.24 -12.14
C THR A 245 -1.22 16.72 -12.35
N GLY A 246 -2.20 17.48 -12.85
CA GLY A 246 -2.06 18.88 -13.25
C GLY A 246 -2.49 19.90 -12.20
N ASN A 247 -3.28 19.49 -11.21
CA ASN A 247 -3.81 20.35 -10.14
C ASN A 247 -3.94 19.56 -8.82
N LEU A 248 -4.31 20.24 -7.73
CA LEU A 248 -4.40 19.66 -6.39
C LEU A 248 -5.40 18.48 -6.31
N ILE A 249 -6.53 18.58 -7.01
CA ILE A 249 -7.58 17.55 -7.00
C ILE A 249 -7.05 16.28 -7.66
N GLU A 250 -6.52 16.41 -8.86
CA GLU A 250 -5.91 15.31 -9.62
C GLU A 250 -4.76 14.69 -8.83
N THR A 251 -3.91 15.51 -8.21
CA THR A 251 -2.79 15.05 -7.38
C THR A 251 -3.27 14.28 -6.15
N THR A 252 -4.33 14.75 -5.49
CA THR A 252 -4.91 14.11 -4.30
C THR A 252 -5.56 12.77 -4.66
N ALA A 253 -6.31 12.73 -5.77
CA ALA A 253 -6.91 11.50 -6.28
C ALA A 253 -5.85 10.47 -6.70
N ALA A 254 -4.79 10.94 -7.39
CA ALA A 254 -3.67 10.10 -7.79
C ALA A 254 -2.91 9.56 -6.56
N LEU A 255 -2.76 10.36 -5.51
CA LEU A 255 -2.13 9.98 -4.25
C LEU A 255 -2.91 8.89 -3.51
N LEU A 256 -4.22 9.07 -3.33
CA LEU A 256 -5.07 8.06 -2.70
C LEU A 256 -5.07 6.75 -3.50
N SER A 257 -5.23 6.84 -4.81
CA SER A 257 -5.21 5.68 -5.71
C SER A 257 -3.86 4.96 -5.70
N THR A 258 -2.75 5.69 -5.55
CA THR A 258 -1.40 5.14 -5.48
C THR A 258 -1.19 4.37 -4.18
N GLY A 259 -1.62 4.91 -3.04
CA GLY A 259 -1.58 4.20 -1.75
C GLY A 259 -2.32 2.85 -1.77
N ILE A 260 -3.45 2.79 -2.48
CA ILE A 260 -4.28 1.58 -2.61
C ILE A 260 -3.68 0.58 -3.61
N GLN A 261 -3.40 1.03 -4.84
CA GLN A 261 -3.11 0.11 -5.96
C GLN A 261 -1.65 -0.34 -6.02
N THR A 262 -0.70 0.45 -5.52
CA THR A 262 0.74 0.10 -5.59
C THR A 262 1.03 -1.23 -4.90
N ARG A 263 0.28 -1.59 -3.85
CA ARG A 263 0.44 -2.87 -3.15
C ARG A 263 0.16 -4.06 -4.06
N ASP A 264 -1.01 -4.06 -4.70
CA ASP A 264 -1.42 -5.11 -5.63
C ASP A 264 -0.44 -5.18 -6.82
N PHE A 265 -0.01 -4.02 -7.35
CA PHE A 265 0.99 -3.96 -8.42
C PHE A 265 2.35 -4.53 -8.01
N GLU A 266 2.87 -4.18 -6.83
CA GLU A 266 4.13 -4.73 -6.33
C GLU A 266 4.06 -6.24 -6.12
N PHE A 267 2.91 -6.73 -5.64
CA PHE A 267 2.71 -8.16 -5.43
C PHE A 267 2.76 -8.92 -6.75
N VAL A 268 2.00 -8.48 -7.76
CA VAL A 268 1.98 -9.10 -9.10
C VAL A 268 3.33 -8.93 -9.81
N ALA A 269 4.03 -7.81 -9.62
CA ALA A 269 5.36 -7.59 -10.20
C ALA A 269 6.41 -8.57 -9.66
N LYS A 270 6.35 -8.88 -8.35
CA LYS A 270 7.22 -9.88 -7.71
C LYS A 270 6.85 -11.31 -8.10
N ASN A 271 5.56 -11.56 -8.33
CA ASN A 271 4.99 -12.87 -8.64
C ASN A 271 4.36 -12.86 -10.05
N LYS A 272 5.23 -12.73 -11.07
CA LYS A 272 4.84 -12.56 -12.48
C LYS A 272 3.94 -13.67 -13.02
N GLU A 273 4.00 -14.86 -12.42
CA GLU A 273 3.11 -15.97 -12.71
C GLU A 273 1.61 -15.58 -12.62
N TYR A 274 1.23 -14.68 -11.71
CA TYR A 274 -0.16 -14.24 -11.61
C TYR A 274 -0.62 -13.38 -12.78
N LYS A 275 0.29 -12.78 -13.56
CA LYS A 275 -0.08 -12.13 -14.82
C LYS A 275 -0.68 -13.14 -15.81
N LEU A 276 -0.20 -14.38 -15.81
CA LEU A 276 -0.70 -15.47 -16.66
C LEU A 276 -1.99 -16.09 -16.12
N LEU A 277 -2.30 -15.88 -14.84
CA LEU A 277 -3.45 -16.48 -14.17
C LEU A 277 -4.59 -15.48 -13.92
N THR A 278 -4.45 -14.25 -14.40
CA THR A 278 -5.43 -13.17 -14.21
C THR A 278 -6.15 -12.84 -15.50
N ALA A 279 -7.47 -13.00 -15.52
CA ALA A 279 -8.34 -12.45 -16.55
C ALA A 279 -8.76 -11.02 -16.16
N SER A 280 -8.62 -10.06 -17.08
CA SER A 280 -9.07 -8.68 -16.86
C SER A 280 -10.39 -8.46 -17.59
N VAL A 281 -11.43 -8.06 -16.86
CA VAL A 281 -12.77 -7.84 -17.40
C VAL A 281 -12.98 -6.35 -17.59
N HIS A 282 -13.26 -5.94 -18.83
CA HIS A 282 -13.60 -4.55 -19.11
C HIS A 282 -15.01 -4.22 -18.60
N THR A 283 -15.16 -3.24 -17.70
CA THR A 283 -16.47 -2.90 -17.12
C THR A 283 -17.36 -2.03 -18.02
N GLY A 284 -16.89 -1.70 -19.23
CA GLY A 284 -17.64 -0.84 -20.16
C GLY A 284 -17.80 0.59 -19.64
N GLY A 285 -16.90 1.06 -18.77
CA GLY A 285 -17.02 2.39 -18.14
C GLY A 285 -18.14 2.50 -17.11
N ILE A 286 -18.81 1.39 -16.75
CA ILE A 286 -19.80 1.37 -15.67
C ILE A 286 -19.03 1.41 -14.34
N SER A 287 -19.31 2.44 -13.54
CA SER A 287 -18.71 2.62 -12.22
C SER A 287 -19.23 1.59 -11.22
N ALA A 288 -18.35 1.12 -10.32
CA ALA A 288 -18.72 0.25 -9.20
C ALA A 288 -19.69 0.92 -8.21
N LEU A 289 -19.77 2.26 -8.22
CA LEU A 289 -20.70 3.04 -7.39
C LEU A 289 -22.00 3.39 -8.12
N ASN A 290 -22.20 2.93 -9.36
CA ASN A 290 -23.45 3.13 -10.07
C ASN A 290 -24.44 2.01 -9.74
N PHE A 291 -25.44 2.30 -8.91
CA PHE A 291 -26.49 1.34 -8.53
C PHE A 291 -27.70 1.37 -9.48
N ASP A 292 -27.84 2.41 -10.32
CA ASP A 292 -28.88 2.52 -11.35
C ASP A 292 -28.40 1.97 -12.69
N VAL A 293 -27.87 0.75 -12.69
CA VAL A 293 -27.44 0.08 -13.91
C VAL A 293 -28.66 -0.43 -14.66
N SER A 294 -28.83 0.03 -15.90
CA SER A 294 -29.91 -0.46 -16.77
C SER A 294 -29.77 -1.98 -17.01
N PRO A 295 -30.86 -2.70 -17.35
CA PRO A 295 -30.78 -4.11 -17.71
C PRO A 295 -29.74 -4.40 -18.81
N VAL A 296 -29.62 -3.48 -19.77
CA VAL A 296 -28.58 -3.53 -20.83
C VAL A 296 -27.18 -3.39 -20.24
N GLY A 297 -26.97 -2.45 -19.31
CA GLY A 297 -25.67 -2.28 -18.63
C GLY A 297 -25.25 -3.51 -17.81
N LYS A 298 -26.19 -4.13 -17.08
CA LYS A 298 -25.93 -5.38 -16.33
C LYS A 298 -25.55 -6.52 -17.29
N PHE A 299 -26.27 -6.62 -18.40
CA PHE A 299 -25.98 -7.58 -19.45
C PHE A 299 -24.59 -7.36 -20.07
N VAL A 300 -24.20 -6.10 -20.35
CA VAL A 300 -22.86 -5.76 -20.87
C VAL A 300 -21.75 -6.19 -19.89
N LEU A 301 -21.94 -5.95 -18.59
CA LEU A 301 -20.97 -6.39 -17.57
C LEU A 301 -20.81 -7.92 -17.56
N PHE A 302 -21.92 -8.66 -17.61
CA PHE A 302 -21.91 -10.11 -17.69
C PHE A 302 -21.21 -10.60 -18.96
N TYR A 303 -21.59 -10.05 -20.12
CA TYR A 303 -21.02 -10.39 -21.41
C TYR A 303 -19.51 -10.16 -21.45
N ASN A 304 -19.03 -9.01 -20.98
CA ASN A 304 -17.59 -8.72 -20.93
C ASN A 304 -16.86 -9.71 -20.00
N GLY A 305 -17.50 -10.17 -18.92
CA GLY A 305 -16.97 -11.22 -18.06
C GLY A 305 -16.86 -12.57 -18.77
N VAL A 306 -17.87 -12.95 -19.55
CA VAL A 306 -17.87 -14.16 -20.38
C VAL A 306 -16.78 -14.08 -21.45
N VAL A 307 -16.69 -12.98 -22.20
CA VAL A 307 -15.65 -12.78 -23.23
C VAL A 307 -14.26 -12.85 -22.62
N ALA A 308 -14.02 -12.14 -21.51
CA ALA A 308 -12.73 -12.19 -20.83
C ALA A 308 -12.39 -13.61 -20.34
N ALA A 309 -13.37 -14.36 -19.85
CA ALA A 309 -13.18 -15.76 -19.47
C ALA A 309 -12.86 -16.63 -20.69
N TYR A 310 -13.59 -16.47 -21.80
CA TYR A 310 -13.36 -17.18 -23.05
C TYR A 310 -11.96 -16.88 -23.61
N ASP A 311 -11.58 -15.61 -23.71
CA ASP A 311 -10.26 -15.19 -24.17
C ASP A 311 -9.13 -15.75 -23.29
N PHE A 312 -9.32 -15.72 -21.96
CA PHE A 312 -8.37 -16.28 -21.02
C PHE A 312 -8.19 -17.79 -21.17
N LEU A 313 -9.29 -18.49 -21.45
CA LEU A 313 -9.37 -19.94 -21.51
C LEU A 313 -8.92 -20.49 -22.87
N VAL A 314 -9.44 -19.92 -23.96
CA VAL A 314 -9.32 -20.42 -25.34
C VAL A 314 -8.25 -19.68 -26.14
N GLY A 315 -7.87 -18.47 -25.72
CA GLY A 315 -7.02 -17.54 -26.45
C GLY A 315 -7.81 -16.82 -27.54
N GLY A 316 -7.90 -15.48 -27.46
CA GLY A 316 -8.78 -14.64 -28.31
C GLY A 316 -8.50 -14.68 -29.82
N ASP A 317 -7.47 -15.39 -30.28
CA ASP A 317 -7.11 -15.62 -31.70
C ASP A 317 -7.16 -17.11 -32.11
N GLY A 318 -7.64 -18.00 -31.23
CA GLY A 318 -7.62 -19.45 -31.44
C GLY A 318 -6.26 -20.11 -31.15
N SER A 319 -5.26 -19.37 -30.68
CA SER A 319 -4.08 -19.95 -30.05
C SER A 319 -4.46 -20.49 -28.67
N LYS A 320 -4.08 -21.72 -28.33
CA LYS A 320 -4.38 -22.29 -27.01
C LYS A 320 -3.99 -21.30 -25.90
N GLY A 321 -4.93 -20.99 -25.00
CA GLY A 321 -4.65 -20.28 -23.75
C GLY A 321 -3.53 -20.97 -22.94
N PRO A 322 -3.12 -20.43 -21.77
CA PRO A 322 -1.95 -20.92 -21.02
C PRO A 322 -2.06 -22.38 -20.51
N PHE A 323 -3.15 -23.09 -20.80
CA PHE A 323 -3.43 -24.45 -20.37
C PHE A 323 -3.60 -25.39 -21.57
N ASP A 324 -3.18 -26.65 -21.41
CA ASP A 324 -3.38 -27.74 -22.38
C ASP A 324 -4.68 -28.49 -22.07
N TRP A 325 -5.81 -27.91 -22.45
CA TRP A 325 -7.15 -28.48 -22.26
C TRP A 325 -7.91 -28.55 -23.59
N GLU A 326 -8.69 -29.61 -23.78
CA GLU A 326 -9.61 -29.74 -24.91
C GLU A 326 -10.88 -28.93 -24.60
N VAL A 327 -10.96 -27.72 -25.16
CA VAL A 327 -12.18 -26.91 -25.12
C VAL A 327 -13.21 -27.59 -26.02
N LYS A 328 -14.30 -28.08 -25.43
CA LYS A 328 -15.44 -28.51 -26.24
C LYS A 328 -16.09 -27.26 -26.84
N GLU A 329 -15.94 -27.08 -28.14
CA GLU A 329 -16.75 -26.11 -28.90
C GLU A 329 -18.23 -26.46 -28.67
N ASP A 330 -18.97 -25.54 -28.07
CA ASP A 330 -20.39 -25.67 -27.82
C ASP A 330 -21.12 -24.73 -28.82
N PRO A 331 -21.85 -25.28 -29.81
CA PRO A 331 -22.45 -24.51 -30.90
C PRO A 331 -23.43 -23.42 -30.44
N GLU A 332 -23.99 -23.52 -29.23
CA GLU A 332 -24.91 -22.51 -28.69
C GLU A 332 -24.20 -21.18 -28.39
N TRP A 333 -22.90 -21.20 -28.05
CA TRP A 333 -22.11 -20.00 -27.77
C TRP A 333 -21.89 -19.13 -29.01
N ALA A 334 -21.65 -19.75 -30.17
CA ALA A 334 -21.44 -19.04 -31.43
C ALA A 334 -22.72 -18.35 -31.96
N ASP A 335 -23.90 -18.81 -31.53
CA ASP A 335 -25.20 -18.16 -31.83
C ASP A 335 -25.50 -17.03 -30.84
N LEU A 336 -25.14 -17.20 -29.56
CA LEU A 336 -25.21 -16.16 -28.52
C LEU A 336 -24.31 -14.97 -28.84
N GLU A 337 -23.05 -15.20 -29.19
CA GLU A 337 -22.07 -14.17 -29.57
C GLU A 337 -22.57 -13.30 -30.74
N ARG A 338 -23.18 -13.93 -31.76
CA ARG A 338 -23.69 -13.24 -32.95
C ARG A 338 -24.91 -12.36 -32.65
N LYS A 339 -25.82 -12.81 -31.77
CA LYS A 339 -26.95 -11.99 -31.28
C LYS A 339 -26.48 -10.83 -30.42
N TRP A 340 -25.40 -11.02 -29.67
CA TRP A 340 -24.87 -10.05 -28.72
C TRP A 340 -24.03 -8.95 -29.36
N GLN A 341 -23.25 -9.24 -30.40
CA GLN A 341 -22.56 -8.22 -31.20
C GLN A 341 -23.53 -7.18 -31.78
N GLY A 342 -24.73 -7.60 -32.21
CA GLY A 342 -25.77 -6.69 -32.70
C GLY A 342 -26.35 -5.73 -31.63
N TYR A 343 -26.24 -6.05 -30.33
CA TYR A 343 -26.69 -5.15 -29.26
C TYR A 343 -25.62 -4.12 -28.87
N ALA A 344 -24.34 -4.50 -28.92
CA ALA A 344 -23.20 -3.64 -28.55
C ALA A 344 -23.00 -2.46 -29.52
N GLU A 345 -23.35 -2.63 -30.79
CA GLU A 345 -23.25 -1.57 -31.83
C GLU A 345 -24.26 -0.42 -31.61
N SER A 346 -25.26 -0.59 -30.74
CA SER A 346 -26.42 0.32 -30.64
C SER A 346 -26.34 1.42 -29.57
N ASN A 347 -25.35 1.45 -28.67
CA ASN A 347 -25.25 2.46 -27.60
C ASN A 347 -23.81 2.89 -27.33
N SER A 348 -23.49 4.14 -27.68
CA SER A 348 -22.16 4.74 -27.55
C SER A 348 -21.71 4.87 -26.09
N LEU A 349 -20.77 4.02 -25.70
CA LEU A 349 -20.03 4.05 -24.43
C LEU A 349 -19.27 5.38 -24.22
N ASP A 350 -18.90 6.07 -25.30
CA ASP A 350 -18.13 7.33 -25.28
C ASP A 350 -18.86 8.49 -24.59
N LYS A 351 -20.20 8.46 -24.54
CA LYS A 351 -21.01 9.53 -23.95
C LYS A 351 -21.12 9.41 -22.43
N ILE A 352 -21.00 8.19 -21.88
CA ILE A 352 -21.13 7.90 -20.44
C ILE A 352 -19.81 8.16 -19.70
N ALA A 353 -18.67 7.85 -20.33
CA ALA A 353 -17.34 8.15 -19.78
C ALA A 353 -17.08 9.66 -19.64
N LYS A 354 -17.67 10.47 -20.54
CA LYS A 354 -17.54 11.93 -20.54
C LYS A 354 -18.35 12.60 -19.42
N ASP A 355 -19.56 12.11 -19.16
CA ASP A 355 -20.43 12.58 -18.07
C ASP A 355 -19.93 12.17 -16.67
N PHE A 356 -19.10 11.12 -16.59
CA PHE A 356 -18.48 10.65 -15.35
C PHE A 356 -17.28 11.53 -14.94
N GLN A 357 -16.45 11.96 -15.90
CA GLN A 357 -15.35 12.90 -15.65
C GLN A 357 -15.86 14.27 -15.16
N GLU A 358 -16.94 14.80 -15.75
CA GLU A 358 -17.48 16.13 -15.38
C GLU A 358 -18.19 16.16 -14.00
N LYS A 359 -18.54 15.01 -13.42
CA LYS A 359 -19.30 14.92 -12.14
C LYS A 359 -18.48 14.44 -10.94
N VAL A 360 -17.31 13.83 -11.16
CA VAL A 360 -16.42 13.32 -10.09
C VAL A 360 -15.37 14.36 -9.67
N ASP A 361 -14.96 15.24 -10.57
CA ASP A 361 -13.97 16.30 -10.31
C ASP A 361 -14.34 17.28 -9.18
N PRO A 362 -15.62 17.65 -8.95
CA PRO A 362 -16.01 18.50 -7.81
C PRO A 362 -15.99 17.77 -6.45
N ILE A 363 -16.18 16.45 -6.43
CA ILE A 363 -16.29 15.62 -5.20
C ILE A 363 -14.91 15.45 -4.54
N LEU A 364 -13.86 15.40 -5.34
CA LEU A 364 -12.48 15.31 -4.90
C LEU A 364 -11.94 16.67 -4.37
N ALA A 365 -12.67 17.77 -4.59
CA ALA A 365 -12.27 19.13 -4.18
C ALA A 365 -12.59 19.47 -2.71
N GLU A 366 -13.46 18.70 -2.05
CA GLU A 366 -13.96 18.99 -0.70
C GLU A 366 -13.32 18.12 0.40
N ILE A 367 -12.34 17.28 0.06
CA ILE A 367 -11.62 16.48 1.04
C ILE A 367 -10.62 17.37 1.77
N GLN A 368 -11.00 17.84 2.97
CA GLN A 368 -10.08 18.50 3.89
C GLN A 368 -9.01 17.50 4.35
N LEU A 369 -7.83 17.64 3.74
CA LEU A 369 -6.62 16.92 4.11
C LEU A 369 -6.06 17.48 5.43
N SER A 370 -6.61 17.02 6.54
CA SER A 370 -5.98 17.14 7.85
C SER A 370 -5.39 15.79 8.26
N ASP A 371 -4.09 15.79 8.59
CA ASP A 371 -3.30 14.71 9.23
C ASP A 371 -2.30 13.92 8.36
N TYR A 372 -2.14 14.27 7.09
CA TYR A 372 -1.29 13.52 6.15
C TYR A 372 0.22 13.69 6.29
N VAL A 373 0.72 14.39 7.31
CA VAL A 373 2.12 14.81 7.31
C VAL A 373 2.81 14.52 8.62
N ARG A 374 3.74 13.57 8.57
CA ARG A 374 4.68 13.30 9.65
C ARG A 374 6.06 13.15 9.05
N GLY A 375 7.06 13.94 9.46
CA GLY A 375 8.42 13.43 9.35
C GLY A 375 9.56 14.44 9.38
N ALA A 376 9.43 15.61 8.75
CA ALA A 376 10.59 16.43 8.38
C ALA A 376 11.53 16.74 9.56
N LEU A 377 10.99 17.12 10.73
CA LEU A 377 11.81 17.47 11.89
C LEU A 377 12.08 16.30 12.85
N LEU A 378 11.28 15.24 12.80
CA LEU A 378 11.48 14.05 13.64
C LEU A 378 12.78 13.30 13.28
N GLY A 379 13.39 13.58 12.12
CA GLY A 379 14.68 13.04 11.70
C GLY A 379 15.84 13.29 12.69
N ILE A 380 15.72 14.26 13.60
CA ILE A 380 16.71 14.49 14.67
C ILE A 380 16.87 13.24 15.57
N ALA A 381 15.77 12.52 15.82
CA ALA A 381 15.80 11.25 16.55
C ALA A 381 16.57 10.16 15.80
N HIS A 382 16.45 10.08 14.46
CA HIS A 382 17.27 9.16 13.66
C HIS A 382 18.76 9.45 13.84
N VAL A 383 19.15 10.73 13.89
CA VAL A 383 20.57 11.10 14.06
C VAL A 383 21.10 10.71 15.42
N GLY A 384 20.31 10.86 16.49
CA GLY A 384 20.69 10.34 17.81
C GLY A 384 20.94 8.84 17.79
N TYR A 385 20.06 8.08 17.13
CA TYR A 385 20.21 6.63 16.97
C TYR A 385 21.47 6.26 16.19
N ILE A 386 21.66 6.88 15.01
CA ILE A 386 22.81 6.67 14.14
C ILE A 386 24.13 6.98 14.85
N LEU A 387 24.21 8.14 15.52
CA LEU A 387 25.41 8.56 16.24
C LEU A 387 25.78 7.57 17.33
N ALA A 388 24.79 7.08 18.10
CA ALA A 388 25.04 6.10 19.15
C ALA A 388 25.57 4.78 18.57
N LEU A 389 25.02 4.31 17.45
CA LEU A 389 25.56 3.12 16.76
C LEU A 389 27.00 3.36 16.27
N GLU A 390 27.30 4.52 15.68
CA GLU A 390 28.65 4.83 15.22
C GLU A 390 29.66 4.93 16.38
N ARG A 391 29.24 5.49 17.52
CA ARG A 391 30.05 5.54 18.75
C ARG A 391 30.27 4.14 19.36
N ALA A 392 29.34 3.21 19.12
CA ALA A 392 29.51 1.79 19.45
C ALA A 392 30.39 1.02 18.44
N GLY A 393 30.95 1.69 17.42
CA GLY A 393 31.82 1.09 16.41
C GLY A 393 31.09 0.48 15.21
N ILE A 394 29.77 0.64 15.11
CA ILE A 394 28.99 0.13 13.98
C ILE A 394 29.13 1.10 12.79
N ARG A 395 29.28 0.54 11.58
CA ARG A 395 29.31 1.29 10.31
C ARG A 395 28.31 0.72 9.34
N PHE A 396 27.78 1.57 8.48
CA PHE A 396 26.67 1.22 7.60
C PHE A 396 27.15 1.05 6.17
N ARG A 397 27.10 -0.20 5.70
CA ARG A 397 27.34 -0.57 4.30
C ARG A 397 26.31 0.05 3.36
N ALA A 398 25.04 -0.07 3.72
CA ALA A 398 23.92 0.38 2.92
C ALA A 398 22.93 1.15 3.79
N LEU A 399 22.30 2.16 3.22
CA LEU A 399 21.33 3.04 3.86
C LEU A 399 20.11 3.17 2.95
N ALA A 400 18.93 3.12 3.53
CA ALA A 400 17.71 3.51 2.84
C ALA A 400 16.83 4.32 3.77
N GLY A 401 16.05 5.23 3.21
CA GLY A 401 15.09 5.98 4.00
C GLY A 401 13.98 6.59 3.15
N THR A 402 12.96 7.01 3.87
CA THR A 402 11.78 7.69 3.33
C THR A 402 11.63 9.04 4.02
N SER A 403 11.28 10.10 3.28
CA SER A 403 11.11 11.45 3.81
C SER A 403 12.34 11.92 4.62
N ALA A 404 12.18 12.29 5.89
CA ALA A 404 13.30 12.65 6.77
C ALA A 404 14.34 11.53 6.93
N GLY A 405 13.95 10.26 6.81
CA GLY A 405 14.88 9.14 6.76
C GLY A 405 15.75 9.15 5.51
N ALA A 406 15.19 9.53 4.36
CA ALA A 406 15.94 9.66 3.10
C ALA A 406 16.98 10.79 3.20
N MET A 407 16.57 11.94 3.75
CA MET A 407 17.48 13.06 4.03
C MET A 407 18.61 12.64 4.96
N ALA A 408 18.30 11.96 6.07
CA ALA A 408 19.32 11.45 7.00
C ALA A 408 20.26 10.45 6.33
N ALA A 409 19.75 9.50 5.54
CA ALA A 409 20.56 8.51 4.82
C ALA A 409 21.52 9.15 3.81
N VAL A 410 21.01 10.07 2.97
CA VAL A 410 21.80 10.76 1.93
C VAL A 410 22.84 11.68 2.56
N LEU A 411 22.46 12.49 3.55
CA LEU A 411 23.41 13.37 4.24
C LEU A 411 24.45 12.57 5.01
N LEU A 412 24.06 11.50 5.71
CA LEU A 412 25.00 10.64 6.42
C LEU A 412 26.05 10.10 5.46
N ALA A 413 25.66 9.55 4.32
CA ALA A 413 26.60 9.03 3.33
C ALA A 413 27.47 10.13 2.71
N GLY A 414 26.90 11.30 2.40
CA GLY A 414 27.64 12.40 1.79
C GLY A 414 28.66 13.06 2.71
N LEU A 415 28.38 13.10 4.02
CA LEU A 415 29.26 13.69 5.03
C LEU A 415 30.42 12.78 5.44
N ARG A 416 30.43 11.49 5.07
CA ARG A 416 31.54 10.60 5.38
C ARG A 416 32.76 10.93 4.52
N GLU A 417 33.95 10.82 5.11
CA GLU A 417 35.21 10.88 4.36
C GLU A 417 35.49 9.58 3.60
N SER A 418 35.15 8.44 4.22
CA SER A 418 35.27 7.08 3.68
C SER A 418 34.09 6.21 4.15
N PRO A 419 33.81 5.07 3.51
CA PRO A 419 32.64 4.26 3.87
C PRO A 419 32.65 3.73 5.32
N ASP A 420 33.82 3.61 5.94
CA ASP A 420 34.05 3.21 7.34
C ASP A 420 34.21 4.40 8.31
N ALA A 421 34.21 5.63 7.82
CA ALA A 421 34.23 6.82 8.66
C ALA A 421 32.86 7.08 9.32
N ALA A 422 32.88 7.53 10.57
CA ALA A 422 31.69 8.02 11.25
C ALA A 422 31.33 9.43 10.76
N ALA A 423 30.04 9.71 10.60
CA ALA A 423 29.55 11.03 10.17
C ALA A 423 28.33 11.54 10.95
N GLY A 424 27.87 10.80 11.97
CA GLY A 424 26.70 11.13 12.77
C GLY A 424 26.82 12.46 13.52
N GLU A 425 28.03 12.83 13.96
CA GLU A 425 28.27 14.11 14.65
C GLU A 425 28.21 15.29 13.66
N ALA A 426 28.86 15.14 12.50
CA ALA A 426 28.76 16.12 11.42
C ALA A 426 27.30 16.30 10.97
N LEU A 427 26.56 15.19 10.84
CA LEU A 427 25.14 15.20 10.50
C LEU A 427 24.31 15.93 11.56
N LEU A 428 24.56 15.66 12.85
CA LEU A 428 23.89 16.35 13.94
C LEU A 428 24.10 17.85 13.88
N LEU A 429 25.35 18.30 13.74
CA LEU A 429 25.68 19.72 13.66
C LEU A 429 24.95 20.39 12.49
N LYS A 430 24.95 19.76 11.30
CA LYS A 430 24.23 20.30 10.13
C LYS A 430 22.72 20.35 10.32
N LEU A 431 22.11 19.37 10.98
CA LEU A 431 20.67 19.41 11.26
C LEU A 431 20.30 20.40 12.37
N LEU A 432 21.18 20.65 13.33
CA LEU A 432 20.97 21.69 14.34
C LEU A 432 21.01 23.09 13.72
N ASP A 433 21.92 23.29 12.75
CA ASP A 433 22.06 24.51 11.95
C ASP A 433 21.02 24.63 10.82
N LEU A 434 20.12 23.66 10.67
CA LEU A 434 19.08 23.68 9.64
C LEU A 434 18.23 24.95 9.80
N PRO A 435 18.20 25.85 8.79
CA PRO A 435 17.47 27.11 8.89
C PRO A 435 15.99 26.85 8.58
N VAL A 436 15.31 26.16 9.50
CA VAL A 436 13.95 25.66 9.31
C VAL A 436 12.96 26.73 8.81
N PRO A 437 12.96 27.98 9.32
CA PRO A 437 12.08 29.03 8.79
C PRO A 437 12.36 29.40 7.33
N SER A 438 13.59 29.29 6.85
CA SER A 438 13.94 29.61 5.46
C SER A 438 13.68 28.46 4.49
N LEU A 439 13.46 27.24 5.00
CA LEU A 439 13.04 26.09 4.17
C LEU A 439 11.61 26.25 3.65
N LYS A 440 10.77 27.02 4.35
CA LYS A 440 9.46 27.48 3.88
C LYS A 440 9.66 28.53 2.78
N ASP A 441 9.83 28.10 1.54
CA ASP A 441 9.95 28.96 0.37
C ASP A 441 8.58 29.27 -0.28
N GLY A 442 8.53 30.10 -1.31
CA GLY A 442 7.28 30.54 -1.94
C GLY A 442 6.84 31.96 -1.57
N ALA A 443 5.72 32.41 -2.14
CA ALA A 443 5.27 33.78 -2.04
C ALA A 443 4.82 34.13 -0.60
N PRO A 444 4.92 35.40 -0.16
CA PRO A 444 4.50 35.80 1.19
C PRO A 444 3.05 35.43 1.54
N ALA A 445 2.14 35.41 0.55
CA ALA A 445 0.76 35.00 0.72
C ALA A 445 0.63 33.48 0.96
N ASP A 446 1.38 32.67 0.21
CA ASP A 446 1.39 31.20 0.36
C ASP A 446 1.96 30.79 1.73
N LYS A 447 3.03 31.45 2.20
CA LYS A 447 3.58 31.23 3.55
C LYS A 447 2.57 31.55 4.65
N ALA A 448 1.84 32.65 4.52
CA ALA A 448 0.83 33.06 5.50
C ALA A 448 -0.35 32.06 5.56
N LEU A 449 -0.75 31.51 4.42
CA LEU A 449 -1.74 30.44 4.33
C LEU A 449 -1.21 29.13 4.92
N GLY A 450 0.04 28.76 4.64
CA GLY A 450 0.68 27.58 5.23
C GLY A 450 0.79 27.65 6.74
N ASP A 451 1.19 28.80 7.30
CA ASP A 451 1.24 29.00 8.75
C ASP A 451 -0.16 28.97 9.39
N ALA A 452 -1.20 29.48 8.69
CA ALA A 452 -2.59 29.38 9.14
C ALA A 452 -3.10 27.93 9.10
N LEU A 453 -2.81 27.18 8.03
CA LEU A 453 -3.19 25.79 7.85
C LEU A 453 -2.49 24.91 8.89
N ILE A 454 -1.17 25.05 9.07
CA ILE A 454 -0.41 24.34 10.12
C ILE A 454 -0.95 24.72 11.50
N GLY A 455 -1.28 26.00 11.74
CA GLY A 455 -1.85 26.44 13.01
C GLY A 455 -3.18 25.74 13.33
N LEU A 456 -4.05 25.64 12.32
CA LEU A 456 -5.33 24.95 12.41
C LEU A 456 -5.17 23.42 12.57
N LEU A 457 -4.21 22.81 11.87
CA LEU A 457 -3.90 21.38 11.93
C LEU A 457 -3.19 20.95 13.22
N THR A 458 -2.35 21.81 13.80
CA THR A 458 -1.57 21.52 15.02
C THR A 458 -2.25 22.03 16.29
N GLY A 459 -3.41 22.68 16.18
CA GLY A 459 -4.13 23.27 17.31
C GLY A 459 -3.42 24.45 17.97
N THR A 460 -2.46 25.08 17.30
CA THR A 460 -1.73 26.24 17.81
C THR A 460 -2.54 27.54 17.58
N LYS A 461 -2.51 28.48 18.54
CA LYS A 461 -3.27 29.73 18.45
C LYS A 461 -2.84 30.55 17.22
N ILE A 462 -3.76 30.74 16.29
CA ILE A 462 -3.57 31.59 15.11
C ILE A 462 -3.39 33.04 15.57
N SER A 463 -2.27 33.68 15.18
CA SER A 463 -2.01 35.08 15.49
C SER A 463 -3.10 36.00 14.91
N TRP A 464 -3.52 37.01 15.68
CA TRP A 464 -4.49 38.02 15.24
C TRP A 464 -4.06 38.73 13.94
N SER A 465 -2.74 38.87 13.70
CA SER A 465 -2.20 39.46 12.48
C SER A 465 -2.50 38.67 11.20
N THR A 466 -2.75 37.37 11.32
CA THR A 466 -3.08 36.48 10.19
C THR A 466 -4.49 36.75 9.65
N TRP A 467 -5.40 37.24 10.50
CA TRP A 467 -6.77 37.61 10.11
C TRP A 467 -6.81 38.81 9.14
N PHE A 468 -5.85 39.73 9.21
CA PHE A 468 -5.74 40.85 8.27
C PHE A 468 -5.27 40.42 6.87
N ARG A 469 -4.78 39.19 6.70
CA ARG A 469 -4.31 38.64 5.42
C ARG A 469 -5.35 37.76 4.70
N LEU A 470 -6.52 37.54 5.32
CA LEU A 470 -7.70 36.87 4.74
C LEU A 470 -8.17 37.43 3.37
N PRO A 471 -8.00 38.72 3.01
CA PRO A 471 -8.36 39.19 1.67
C PRO A 471 -7.50 38.61 0.54
N LEU A 472 -6.27 38.15 0.84
CA LEU A 472 -5.36 37.51 -0.12
C LEU A 472 -5.56 35.98 -0.22
N PHE A 473 -6.39 35.42 0.65
CA PHE A 473 -6.64 33.99 0.81
C PHE A 473 -7.17 33.32 -0.47
N PRO A 474 -8.09 33.92 -1.25
CA PRO A 474 -8.57 33.32 -2.50
C PRO A 474 -7.46 33.16 -3.55
N TRP A 475 -6.51 34.10 -3.62
CA TRP A 475 -5.37 34.03 -4.54
C TRP A 475 -4.35 32.96 -4.11
N ALA A 476 -4.06 32.87 -2.81
CA ALA A 476 -3.19 31.84 -2.27
C ALA A 476 -3.81 30.43 -2.42
N LEU A 477 -5.11 30.29 -2.19
CA LEU A 477 -5.86 29.05 -2.46
C LEU A 477 -5.80 28.69 -3.94
N ALA A 478 -5.99 29.65 -4.86
CA ALA A 478 -5.85 29.39 -6.30
C ALA A 478 -4.43 28.95 -6.68
N SER A 479 -3.40 29.51 -6.05
CA SER A 479 -2.00 29.09 -6.23
C SER A 479 -1.76 27.65 -5.78
N ILE A 480 -2.23 27.27 -4.60
CA ILE A 480 -2.14 25.88 -4.09
C ILE A 480 -2.96 24.93 -4.95
N TRP A 481 -4.16 25.35 -5.37
CA TRP A 481 -5.03 24.56 -6.22
C TRP A 481 -4.38 24.25 -7.57
N LYS A 482 -3.64 25.21 -8.13
CA LYS A 482 -2.86 25.04 -9.35
C LYS A 482 -1.59 24.20 -9.13
N ASN A 483 -0.86 24.42 -8.05
CA ASN A 483 0.49 23.89 -7.88
C ASN A 483 0.57 22.62 -7.00
N GLY A 484 -0.53 22.19 -6.39
CA GLY A 484 -0.60 20.98 -5.56
C GLY A 484 0.12 21.08 -4.20
N GLY A 485 0.69 22.24 -3.86
CA GLY A 485 1.35 22.47 -2.58
C GLY A 485 1.74 23.93 -2.33
N ILE A 486 1.99 24.25 -1.06
CA ILE A 486 2.27 25.59 -0.54
C ILE A 486 3.70 26.02 -0.87
N HIS A 487 4.67 25.14 -0.64
CA HIS A 487 6.09 25.45 -0.74
C HIS A 487 6.72 24.76 -1.97
N PRO A 488 7.41 25.48 -2.88
CA PRO A 488 8.14 24.88 -3.98
C PRO A 488 9.25 23.89 -3.55
N GLY A 489 9.80 24.04 -2.34
CA GLY A 489 10.85 23.19 -1.78
C GLY A 489 12.23 23.35 -2.43
N LYS A 490 12.44 24.42 -3.21
CA LYS A 490 13.75 24.81 -3.75
C LYS A 490 14.73 25.13 -2.63
N ALA A 491 14.30 25.81 -1.56
CA ALA A 491 15.17 26.10 -0.43
C ALA A 491 15.70 24.83 0.26
N LEU A 492 14.86 23.79 0.38
CA LEU A 492 15.27 22.47 0.88
C LEU A 492 16.30 21.84 -0.07
N TYR A 493 16.02 21.84 -1.38
CA TYR A 493 16.94 21.33 -2.38
C TYR A 493 18.30 22.03 -2.32
N ASP A 494 18.31 23.36 -2.37
CA ASP A 494 19.53 24.18 -2.40
C ASP A 494 20.37 23.93 -1.14
N TRP A 495 19.72 23.81 0.03
CA TRP A 495 20.41 23.53 1.29
C TRP A 495 21.05 22.13 1.29
N VAL A 496 20.29 21.08 0.94
CA VAL A 496 20.83 19.71 0.88
C VAL A 496 21.96 19.63 -0.14
N HIS A 497 21.76 20.20 -1.32
CA HIS A 497 22.78 20.22 -2.38
C HIS A 497 24.03 20.96 -1.93
N GLY A 498 23.91 22.14 -1.31
CA GLY A 498 25.04 22.91 -0.80
C GLY A 498 25.85 22.15 0.27
N VAL A 499 25.17 21.48 1.20
CA VAL A 499 25.82 20.63 2.21
C VAL A 499 26.60 19.49 1.53
N LEU A 500 25.99 18.78 0.59
CA LEU A 500 26.64 17.67 -0.10
C LEU A 500 27.78 18.10 -1.02
N ALA A 501 27.59 19.17 -1.79
CA ALA A 501 28.58 19.71 -2.71
C ALA A 501 29.84 20.16 -1.96
N SER A 502 29.68 20.81 -0.80
CA SER A 502 30.82 21.20 0.06
C SER A 502 31.65 20.01 0.59
N HIS A 503 31.08 18.80 0.58
CA HIS A 503 31.77 17.56 1.00
C HIS A 503 32.12 16.65 -0.18
N ARG A 504 32.13 17.16 -1.42
CA ARG A 504 32.41 16.38 -2.66
C ARG A 504 31.42 15.23 -2.88
N ALA A 505 30.15 15.45 -2.58
CA ALA A 505 29.04 14.52 -2.82
C ALA A 505 27.89 15.19 -3.59
N GLY A 506 28.21 16.19 -4.43
CA GLY A 506 27.24 17.02 -5.13
C GLY A 506 26.44 16.29 -6.23
N THR A 507 26.97 15.18 -6.73
CA THR A 507 26.28 14.27 -7.68
C THR A 507 26.15 12.85 -7.10
N LEU A 508 25.22 12.06 -7.63
CA LEU A 508 25.03 10.66 -7.24
C LEU A 508 26.25 9.80 -7.53
N GLY A 509 26.97 10.05 -8.63
CA GLY A 509 28.25 9.39 -8.92
C GLY A 509 29.35 9.73 -7.90
N GLN A 510 29.41 10.99 -7.43
CA GLN A 510 30.33 11.38 -6.36
C GLN A 510 29.95 10.72 -5.02
N LEU A 511 28.65 10.66 -4.70
CA LEU A 511 28.14 9.99 -3.51
C LEU A 511 28.45 8.47 -3.54
N ARG A 512 28.33 7.83 -4.70
CA ARG A 512 28.73 6.43 -4.93
C ARG A 512 30.19 6.21 -4.60
N GLY A 513 31.08 7.12 -5.00
CA GLY A 513 32.51 7.05 -4.68
C GLY A 513 32.80 7.02 -3.17
N LYS A 514 32.04 7.78 -2.37
CA LYS A 514 32.12 7.75 -0.89
C LYS A 514 31.62 6.44 -0.27
N CYS A 515 30.88 5.65 -1.04
CA CYS A 515 30.34 4.35 -0.63
C CYS A 515 31.14 3.17 -1.19
N ASP A 516 32.30 3.41 -1.80
CA ASP A 516 33.12 2.34 -2.38
C ASP A 516 33.76 1.45 -1.30
N LEU A 517 33.40 0.16 -1.30
CA LEU A 517 33.87 -0.81 -0.32
C LEU A 517 35.07 -1.63 -0.78
N SER A 518 35.65 -1.30 -1.95
CA SER A 518 36.79 -2.03 -2.54
C SER A 518 37.98 -2.21 -1.59
N GLY A 519 38.20 -1.24 -0.68
CA GLY A 519 39.25 -1.28 0.33
C GLY A 519 38.91 -2.04 1.62
N ILE A 520 37.68 -2.54 1.78
CA ILE A 520 37.21 -3.18 3.02
C ILE A 520 37.33 -4.70 2.94
N LYS A 521 38.02 -5.29 3.92
CA LYS A 521 38.11 -6.75 4.07
C LYS A 521 36.93 -7.27 4.89
N PHE A 522 36.06 -8.04 4.25
CA PHE A 522 34.96 -8.73 4.93
C PHE A 522 35.41 -10.08 5.50
N GLU A 523 34.81 -10.48 6.62
CA GLU A 523 35.00 -11.82 7.20
C GLU A 523 34.57 -12.90 6.19
N GLN A 524 35.42 -13.90 5.94
CA GLN A 524 35.09 -15.01 5.05
C GLN A 524 34.03 -15.89 5.69
N VAL A 525 32.96 -16.17 4.93
CA VAL A 525 31.87 -17.03 5.37
C VAL A 525 32.16 -18.45 4.87
N PRO A 526 32.36 -19.45 5.76
CA PRO A 526 32.57 -20.84 5.34
C PRO A 526 31.33 -21.40 4.61
N ASP A 527 31.54 -22.29 3.63
CA ASP A 527 30.53 -23.09 2.88
C ASP A 527 29.67 -22.40 1.82
N VAL A 528 30.25 -21.56 0.96
CA VAL A 528 29.51 -21.00 -0.19
C VAL A 528 30.29 -21.10 -1.50
N GLU A 529 30.36 -22.29 -2.11
CA GLU A 529 30.99 -22.48 -3.42
C GLU A 529 30.23 -21.82 -4.61
N SER A 530 29.05 -21.22 -4.40
CA SER A 530 28.26 -20.60 -5.50
C SER A 530 27.81 -19.15 -5.32
N VAL A 531 28.03 -18.52 -4.16
CA VAL A 531 27.73 -17.09 -3.89
C VAL A 531 28.96 -16.33 -3.36
N ALA A 532 30.13 -16.99 -3.31
CA ALA A 532 31.39 -16.41 -2.85
C ALA A 532 31.89 -15.20 -3.66
N ASP A 533 31.40 -14.97 -4.89
CA ASP A 533 32.00 -14.00 -5.81
C ASP A 533 31.27 -12.67 -6.00
N ARG A 534 30.19 -12.37 -5.24
CA ARG A 534 29.59 -11.02 -5.30
C ARG A 534 30.13 -10.13 -4.19
N PRO A 535 31.05 -9.18 -4.48
CA PRO A 535 31.49 -8.20 -3.49
C PRO A 535 30.28 -7.45 -2.95
N LEU A 536 30.27 -7.19 -1.65
CA LEU A 536 29.30 -6.31 -1.04
C LEU A 536 29.53 -4.91 -1.62
N GLU A 537 28.50 -4.32 -2.23
CA GLU A 537 28.54 -2.92 -2.68
C GLU A 537 27.97 -1.99 -1.58
N GLY A 538 28.47 -0.77 -1.51
CA GLY A 538 27.81 0.29 -0.76
C GLY A 538 26.54 0.72 -1.47
N LEU A 539 25.54 1.22 -0.73
CA LEU A 539 24.29 1.66 -1.36
C LEU A 539 23.56 2.72 -0.53
N VAL A 540 23.02 3.74 -1.18
CA VAL A 540 22.14 4.74 -0.55
C VAL A 540 20.86 4.85 -1.37
N VAL A 541 19.71 4.67 -0.73
CA VAL A 541 18.40 4.70 -1.41
C VAL A 541 17.47 5.72 -0.75
N ALA A 542 16.92 6.63 -1.55
CA ALA A 542 15.79 7.47 -1.16
C ALA A 542 14.49 6.91 -1.77
N VAL A 543 13.47 6.70 -0.94
CA VAL A 543 12.19 6.16 -1.40
C VAL A 543 11.21 7.30 -1.66
N ALA A 544 10.63 7.36 -2.86
CA ALA A 544 9.61 8.34 -3.23
C ALA A 544 8.39 7.64 -3.86
N ALA A 545 7.23 8.29 -3.81
CA ALA A 545 6.01 7.82 -4.44
C ALA A 545 5.83 8.51 -5.80
N ASP A 546 5.97 7.78 -6.90
CA ASP A 546 5.59 8.26 -8.23
C ASP A 546 4.06 8.11 -8.37
N VAL A 547 3.35 9.22 -8.19
CA VAL A 547 1.88 9.23 -8.24
C VAL A 547 1.33 9.20 -9.66
N THR A 548 2.14 9.55 -10.65
CA THR A 548 1.78 9.51 -12.08
C THR A 548 1.66 8.07 -12.54
N THR A 549 2.63 7.22 -12.22
CA THR A 549 2.60 5.79 -12.60
C THR A 549 2.12 4.87 -11.49
N ALA A 550 1.90 5.36 -10.26
CA ALA A 550 1.64 4.55 -9.06
C ALA A 550 2.82 3.62 -8.66
N THR A 551 4.05 4.09 -8.84
CA THR A 551 5.28 3.31 -8.58
C THR A 551 5.93 3.72 -7.27
N LYS A 552 6.35 2.74 -6.46
CA LYS A 552 7.31 2.99 -5.37
C LYS A 552 8.72 3.11 -5.96
N ALA A 553 9.23 4.34 -6.04
CA ALA A 553 10.52 4.60 -6.65
C ALA A 553 11.65 4.53 -5.61
N ALA A 554 12.55 3.57 -5.78
CA ALA A 554 13.81 3.47 -5.05
C ALA A 554 14.93 4.20 -5.82
N LEU A 555 15.20 5.44 -5.42
CA LEU A 555 16.11 6.37 -6.11
C LEU A 555 17.54 6.27 -5.55
N SER A 556 18.52 6.10 -6.43
CA SER A 556 19.96 5.97 -6.16
C SER A 556 20.78 6.38 -7.40
N TRP A 557 22.11 6.25 -7.37
CA TRP A 557 22.95 6.25 -8.57
C TRP A 557 22.61 5.11 -9.56
N GLU A 558 23.16 5.20 -10.76
CA GLU A 558 22.95 4.21 -11.82
C GLU A 558 23.44 2.82 -11.40
N ARG A 559 22.57 1.83 -11.57
CA ARG A 559 22.86 0.42 -11.34
C ARG A 559 22.28 -0.39 -12.51
N PRO A 560 23.13 -0.99 -13.35
CA PRO A 560 22.70 -1.76 -14.52
C PRO A 560 21.60 -2.75 -14.17
N PHE A 561 20.67 -2.92 -15.11
CA PHE A 561 19.58 -3.88 -14.93
C PHE A 561 20.13 -5.28 -14.68
N ASN A 562 19.80 -5.83 -13.51
CA ASN A 562 20.07 -7.22 -13.20
C ASN A 562 18.90 -7.77 -12.37
N PRO A 563 18.14 -8.75 -12.88
CA PRO A 563 16.92 -9.24 -12.25
C PRO A 563 17.19 -9.90 -10.89
N THR A 564 18.42 -10.34 -10.63
CA THR A 564 18.83 -10.95 -9.35
C THR A 564 19.34 -9.94 -8.33
N THR A 565 19.61 -8.70 -8.74
CA THR A 565 20.19 -7.70 -7.84
C THR A 565 19.08 -7.04 -7.01
N ARG A 566 19.26 -7.05 -5.69
CA ARG A 566 18.32 -6.47 -4.72
C ARG A 566 19.08 -5.63 -3.68
N PRO A 567 18.52 -4.49 -3.22
CA PRO A 567 17.29 -3.86 -3.71
C PRO A 567 17.38 -3.41 -5.18
N LEU A 568 16.25 -3.42 -5.88
CA LEU A 568 16.15 -2.83 -7.21
C LEU A 568 16.07 -1.31 -7.07
N THR A 569 16.97 -0.58 -7.72
CA THR A 569 16.91 0.89 -7.84
C THR A 569 16.46 1.24 -9.25
N VAL A 570 15.77 2.37 -9.40
CA VAL A 570 15.00 2.70 -10.62
C VAL A 570 15.22 4.13 -11.15
N SER A 571 16.32 4.78 -10.78
CA SER A 571 16.61 6.15 -11.19
C SER A 571 16.72 6.33 -12.71
N GLU A 572 17.16 5.30 -13.42
CA GLU A 572 17.29 5.23 -14.88
C GLU A 572 15.94 5.34 -15.59
N LEU A 573 14.83 5.12 -14.87
CA LEU A 573 13.48 5.36 -15.41
C LEU A 573 13.15 6.86 -15.48
N TYR A 574 13.86 7.68 -14.71
CA TYR A 574 13.55 9.08 -14.48
C TYR A 574 14.59 10.04 -15.05
N TRP A 575 15.86 9.60 -15.10
CA TRP A 575 16.97 10.39 -15.61
C TRP A 575 17.82 9.57 -16.59
N THR A 576 18.21 10.22 -17.69
CA THR A 576 19.09 9.62 -18.72
C THR A 576 20.48 9.30 -18.18
N ASP A 577 20.99 10.15 -17.29
CA ASP A 577 22.26 9.94 -16.58
C ASP A 577 22.04 10.21 -15.07
N PRO A 578 21.63 9.18 -14.30
CA PRO A 578 21.44 9.32 -12.87
C PRO A 578 22.71 9.71 -12.12
N ASP A 579 23.90 9.35 -12.59
CA ASP A 579 25.15 9.61 -11.86
C ASP A 579 25.53 11.10 -11.86
N SER A 580 25.07 11.84 -12.88
CA SER A 580 25.20 13.30 -12.97
C SER A 580 24.18 14.06 -12.13
N GLU A 581 23.08 13.42 -11.71
CA GLU A 581 22.04 14.06 -10.90
C GLU A 581 22.48 14.34 -9.47
N SER A 582 21.91 15.39 -8.88
CA SER A 582 22.16 15.74 -7.48
C SER A 582 21.43 14.78 -6.54
N PRO A 583 22.08 14.22 -5.48
CA PRO A 583 21.37 13.42 -4.48
C PRO A 583 20.28 14.22 -3.75
N ALA A 584 20.39 15.56 -3.74
CA ALA A 584 19.34 16.44 -3.22
C ALA A 584 18.04 16.34 -4.03
N THR A 585 18.10 15.96 -5.32
CA THR A 585 16.93 15.67 -6.14
C THR A 585 16.15 14.49 -5.56
N CYS A 586 16.84 13.41 -5.20
CA CYS A 586 16.22 12.23 -4.61
C CYS A 586 15.59 12.54 -3.24
N VAL A 587 16.27 13.36 -2.43
CA VAL A 587 15.72 13.85 -1.15
C VAL A 587 14.50 14.73 -1.39
N ARG A 588 14.55 15.67 -2.34
CA ARG A 588 13.42 16.54 -2.68
C ARG A 588 12.20 15.77 -3.16
N ALA A 589 12.40 14.72 -3.96
CA ALA A 589 11.33 13.80 -4.36
C ALA A 589 10.73 13.08 -3.14
N SER A 590 11.58 12.49 -2.29
CA SER A 590 11.17 11.73 -1.10
C SER A 590 10.52 12.59 -0.01
N VAL A 591 10.83 13.89 0.08
CA VAL A 591 10.29 14.87 1.05
C VAL A 591 9.22 15.77 0.39
N SER A 592 8.56 15.30 -0.67
CA SER A 592 7.42 16.02 -1.29
C SER A 592 6.15 15.79 -0.49
N ILE A 593 6.13 16.31 0.73
CA ILE A 593 5.00 16.16 1.64
C ILE A 593 3.74 16.76 1.00
N PRO A 594 2.63 16.01 0.88
CA PRO A 594 1.40 16.51 0.27
C PRO A 594 0.94 17.83 0.89
N ILE A 595 0.51 18.77 0.04
CA ILE A 595 0.03 20.12 0.39
C ILE A 595 1.13 21.03 0.95
N PHE A 596 2.02 20.53 1.81
CA PHE A 596 3.09 21.33 2.36
C PHE A 596 4.13 21.68 1.29
N PHE A 597 4.67 20.67 0.60
CA PHE A 597 5.53 20.85 -0.56
C PHE A 597 4.77 20.57 -1.85
N GLN A 598 5.12 21.30 -2.91
CA GLN A 598 4.65 21.01 -4.25
C GLN A 598 5.17 19.62 -4.69
N PRO A 599 4.41 18.85 -5.48
CA PRO A 599 4.89 17.61 -6.07
C PRO A 599 6.17 17.85 -6.87
N TYR A 600 7.16 16.97 -6.73
CA TYR A 600 8.41 17.12 -7.47
C TYR A 600 8.29 16.49 -8.86
N THR A 601 8.35 17.33 -9.91
CA THR A 601 8.13 16.90 -11.30
C THR A 601 9.45 16.54 -11.99
N VAL A 602 9.49 15.39 -12.67
CA VAL A 602 10.65 14.92 -13.45
C VAL A 602 10.23 14.56 -14.89
N PRO A 603 10.94 15.04 -15.93
CA PRO A 603 12.00 16.05 -15.87
C PRO A 603 11.48 17.40 -15.38
N ALA A 604 12.35 18.22 -14.79
CA ALA A 604 11.97 19.56 -14.31
C ALA A 604 11.71 20.53 -15.47
N ASP A 605 12.54 20.47 -16.52
CA ASP A 605 12.37 21.23 -17.75
C ASP A 605 11.20 20.65 -18.57
N PRO A 606 10.15 21.43 -18.88
CA PRO A 606 9.04 21.00 -19.73
C PRO A 606 9.44 20.62 -21.17
N ALA A 607 10.59 21.08 -21.65
CA ALA A 607 11.10 20.72 -22.98
C ALA A 607 11.72 19.31 -23.02
N LEU A 608 12.07 18.75 -21.86
CA LEU A 608 12.64 17.42 -21.73
C LEU A 608 11.55 16.38 -21.44
N LYS A 609 11.82 15.15 -21.86
CA LYS A 609 10.96 13.99 -21.63
C LYS A 609 11.69 12.91 -20.85
N LEU A 610 10.94 12.02 -20.22
CA LEU A 610 11.49 10.82 -19.60
C LEU A 610 12.23 9.94 -20.63
N PRO A 611 13.21 9.13 -20.18
CA PRO A 611 13.72 8.03 -20.96
C PRO A 611 12.57 7.15 -21.48
N ASP A 612 12.63 6.79 -22.76
CA ASP A 612 11.62 5.95 -23.45
C ASP A 612 10.19 6.50 -23.43
N ALA A 613 9.99 7.82 -23.21
CA ALA A 613 8.68 8.45 -23.24
C ALA A 613 7.92 8.17 -24.56
N GLY A 614 6.64 7.83 -24.44
CA GLY A 614 5.78 7.44 -25.56
C GLY A 614 5.88 5.97 -25.98
N VAL A 615 6.86 5.21 -25.47
CA VAL A 615 6.97 3.76 -25.70
C VAL A 615 6.09 3.01 -24.70
N THR A 616 5.48 1.90 -25.12
CA THR A 616 4.74 1.00 -24.21
C THR A 616 5.72 0.10 -23.46
N ALA A 617 5.76 0.21 -22.13
CA ALA A 617 6.79 -0.40 -21.30
C ALA A 617 6.92 -1.93 -21.42
N ASN A 618 5.82 -2.65 -21.71
CA ASN A 618 5.83 -4.10 -21.90
C ASN A 618 6.51 -4.56 -23.20
N THR A 619 6.69 -3.65 -24.17
CA THR A 619 7.40 -3.93 -25.44
C THR A 619 8.92 -3.86 -25.28
N LEU A 620 9.40 -3.21 -24.22
CA LEU A 620 10.82 -3.10 -23.93
C LEU A 620 11.32 -4.42 -23.32
N THR A 621 12.46 -4.93 -23.80
CA THR A 621 13.07 -6.14 -23.24
C THR A 621 13.95 -5.79 -22.04
N ASN A 622 13.91 -6.60 -20.97
CA ASN A 622 14.78 -6.47 -19.79
C ASN A 622 14.84 -5.05 -19.19
N ASN A 623 13.68 -4.43 -19.02
CA ASN A 623 13.58 -3.04 -18.57
C ASN A 623 13.07 -2.95 -17.12
N LYS A 624 13.37 -1.84 -16.44
CA LYS A 624 12.97 -1.63 -15.04
C LYS A 624 11.49 -1.27 -14.88
N TRP A 625 10.81 -0.73 -15.90
CA TRP A 625 9.36 -0.47 -15.87
C TRP A 625 8.57 -1.78 -15.68
N SER A 626 8.93 -2.83 -16.43
CA SER A 626 8.36 -4.16 -16.31
C SER A 626 8.58 -4.77 -14.92
N GLU A 627 9.78 -4.62 -14.34
CA GLU A 627 10.06 -5.12 -12.98
C GLU A 627 9.28 -4.40 -11.88
N VAL A 628 8.91 -3.14 -12.08
CA VAL A 628 8.00 -2.42 -11.15
C VAL A 628 6.52 -2.60 -11.51
N GLY A 629 6.22 -3.48 -12.47
CA GLY A 629 4.86 -3.83 -12.88
C GLY A 629 4.13 -2.71 -13.63
N PHE A 630 4.84 -1.80 -14.30
CA PHE A 630 4.26 -0.79 -15.16
C PHE A 630 4.38 -1.23 -16.62
N ASP A 631 3.25 -1.57 -17.24
CA ASP A 631 3.20 -2.18 -18.57
C ASP A 631 2.61 -1.24 -19.64
N ALA A 632 2.21 -0.02 -19.28
CA ALA A 632 1.57 0.94 -20.17
C ALA A 632 2.54 1.92 -20.86
N THR A 633 1.98 2.84 -21.65
CA THR A 633 2.74 3.91 -22.31
C THR A 633 3.44 4.80 -21.27
N ILE A 634 4.76 4.92 -21.42
CA ILE A 634 5.61 5.72 -20.55
C ILE A 634 5.24 7.21 -20.76
N PRO A 635 4.91 7.95 -19.68
CA PRO A 635 4.52 9.35 -19.81
C PRO A 635 5.71 10.24 -20.19
N ASP A 636 5.42 11.45 -20.68
CA ASP A 636 6.47 12.44 -20.93
C ASP A 636 7.14 12.92 -19.62
N ARG A 637 6.39 12.94 -18.52
CA ARG A 637 6.81 13.44 -17.20
C ARG A 637 6.11 12.66 -16.09
N VAL A 638 6.72 12.62 -14.91
CA VAL A 638 6.15 12.08 -13.67
C VAL A 638 6.16 13.12 -12.55
N GLN A 639 5.31 12.90 -11.55
CA GLN A 639 5.31 13.64 -10.30
C GLN A 639 5.58 12.71 -9.12
N PHE A 640 6.53 13.12 -8.29
CA PHE A 640 6.85 12.49 -7.02
C PHE A 640 6.16 13.19 -5.86
N GLN A 641 5.66 12.35 -4.95
CA GLN A 641 5.20 12.72 -3.61
C GLN A 641 6.04 11.98 -2.55
N ASP A 642 5.85 12.37 -1.29
CA ASP A 642 6.54 11.78 -0.15
C ASP A 642 6.38 10.25 -0.14
N GLY A 643 7.50 9.53 -0.06
CA GLY A 643 7.47 8.06 -0.07
C GLY A 643 6.78 7.45 1.16
N GLY A 644 6.56 8.25 2.21
CA GLY A 644 5.90 7.86 3.44
C GLY A 644 4.43 7.54 3.25
N LEU A 645 3.87 7.91 2.09
CA LEU A 645 2.55 7.48 1.63
C LEU A 645 2.49 6.01 1.23
N LEU A 646 3.63 5.40 0.90
CA LEU A 646 3.72 4.02 0.42
C LEU A 646 4.47 3.11 1.40
N SER A 647 5.54 3.60 2.00
CA SER A 647 6.28 2.87 3.04
C SER A 647 7.04 3.85 3.91
N SER A 648 6.51 4.05 5.12
CA SER A 648 7.15 4.88 6.14
C SER A 648 8.43 4.24 6.68
N PHE A 649 8.54 2.91 6.54
CA PHE A 649 9.65 2.11 7.05
C PHE A 649 10.12 1.09 5.99
N PRO A 650 10.98 1.49 5.02
CA PRO A 650 11.32 0.69 3.85
C PRO A 650 12.35 -0.42 4.15
N ILE A 651 12.18 -1.12 5.27
CA ILE A 651 13.07 -2.19 5.73
C ILE A 651 13.05 -3.41 4.80
N ASN A 652 11.94 -3.59 4.07
CA ASN A 652 11.75 -4.63 3.08
C ASN A 652 12.70 -4.51 1.88
N LEU A 653 13.26 -3.32 1.59
CA LEU A 653 14.26 -3.13 0.54
C LEU A 653 15.52 -3.97 0.77
N PHE A 654 15.90 -4.17 2.02
CA PHE A 654 17.04 -4.99 2.41
C PHE A 654 16.63 -6.39 2.88
N HIS A 655 15.44 -6.85 2.50
CA HIS A 655 15.02 -8.20 2.82
C HIS A 655 15.82 -9.25 2.06
N VAL A 656 16.28 -10.25 2.81
CA VAL A 656 16.96 -11.44 2.28
C VAL A 656 16.03 -12.61 2.51
N ALA A 657 15.61 -13.28 1.43
CA ALA A 657 14.63 -14.36 1.49
C ALA A 657 15.10 -15.51 2.40
N SER A 658 14.15 -16.18 3.05
CA SER A 658 14.41 -17.36 3.89
C SER A 658 15.09 -18.44 3.05
N GLY A 659 16.26 -18.92 3.49
CA GLY A 659 17.09 -19.85 2.72
C GLY A 659 18.39 -19.26 2.20
N GLN A 660 18.53 -17.94 2.16
CA GLN A 660 19.78 -17.26 1.86
C GLN A 660 20.50 -16.84 3.14
N GLN A 661 21.82 -17.02 3.16
CA GLN A 661 22.65 -16.64 4.29
C GLN A 661 22.83 -15.11 4.34
N VAL A 662 22.56 -14.54 5.51
CA VAL A 662 22.67 -13.09 5.72
C VAL A 662 24.12 -12.73 6.09
N ARG A 663 24.77 -11.87 5.30
CA ARG A 663 26.16 -11.42 5.52
C ARG A 663 26.29 -10.22 6.44
N CYS A 664 25.28 -9.35 6.47
CA CYS A 664 25.23 -8.15 7.31
C CYS A 664 23.83 -8.03 7.95
N PRO A 665 23.72 -7.64 9.23
CA PRO A 665 22.41 -7.35 9.79
C PRO A 665 21.79 -6.11 9.13
N THR A 666 20.48 -6.14 8.94
CA THR A 666 19.70 -4.95 8.56
C THR A 666 19.20 -4.31 9.84
N PHE A 667 19.55 -3.07 10.12
CA PHE A 667 19.01 -2.33 11.26
C PHE A 667 17.96 -1.33 10.79
N GLY A 668 16.81 -1.33 11.45
CA GLY A 668 15.76 -0.37 11.18
C GLY A 668 15.49 0.51 12.38
N VAL A 669 15.32 1.80 12.14
CA VAL A 669 14.87 2.77 13.14
C VAL A 669 13.58 3.43 12.65
N GLY A 670 12.50 3.30 13.40
CA GLY A 670 11.21 3.89 13.09
C GLY A 670 10.87 5.01 14.07
N LEU A 671 10.24 6.08 13.59
CA LEU A 671 9.77 7.21 14.40
C LEU A 671 8.28 7.09 14.75
N SER A 672 7.62 6.07 14.22
CA SER A 672 6.20 5.83 14.41
C SER A 672 5.92 5.37 15.83
N GLU A 673 4.82 5.86 16.39
CA GLU A 673 4.29 5.27 17.62
C GLU A 673 3.88 3.81 17.36
N PRO A 674 3.93 2.95 18.39
CA PRO A 674 3.36 1.61 18.30
C PRO A 674 1.91 1.71 17.80
N ARG A 675 1.53 0.74 16.97
CA ARG A 675 0.17 0.61 16.42
C ARG A 675 -0.87 0.69 17.55
N ARG A 676 -1.73 1.70 17.53
CA ARG A 676 -2.81 1.93 18.52
C ARG A 676 -4.18 1.87 17.87
N ALA A 677 -5.20 1.58 18.66
CA ALA A 677 -6.58 1.70 18.20
C ALA A 677 -6.94 3.17 17.93
N ALA A 678 -7.44 3.46 16.72
CA ALA A 678 -7.96 4.77 16.37
C ALA A 678 -9.34 4.99 17.01
N SER A 679 -9.55 6.18 17.58
CA SER A 679 -10.88 6.64 17.96
C SER A 679 -11.56 7.23 16.74
N ILE A 680 -12.75 6.72 16.40
CA ILE A 680 -13.50 7.14 15.22
C ILE A 680 -14.90 7.55 15.67
N SER A 681 -15.10 8.85 15.77
CA SER A 681 -16.35 9.48 16.21
C SER A 681 -17.05 10.25 15.10
N ASN A 682 -16.31 10.68 14.08
CA ASN A 682 -16.81 11.53 12.99
C ASN A 682 -16.14 11.19 11.65
N LEU A 683 -16.66 11.80 10.59
CA LEU A 683 -16.21 11.57 9.21
C LEU A 683 -14.75 11.93 8.97
N GLY A 684 -14.25 13.02 9.57
CA GLY A 684 -12.85 13.43 9.43
C GLY A 684 -11.91 12.39 10.04
N GLU A 685 -12.21 11.94 11.25
CA GLU A 685 -11.47 10.87 11.94
C GLU A 685 -11.52 9.54 11.17
N LEU A 686 -12.66 9.21 10.55
CA LEU A 686 -12.80 8.02 9.71
C LEU A 686 -11.86 8.07 8.50
N LEU A 687 -11.80 9.22 7.82
CA LEU A 687 -10.92 9.40 6.65
C LEU A 687 -9.46 9.34 7.06
N ALA A 688 -9.09 10.03 8.12
CA ALA A 688 -7.73 9.99 8.66
C ALA A 688 -7.32 8.55 9.04
N ALA A 689 -8.22 7.79 9.69
CA ALA A 689 -7.98 6.40 10.07
C ALA A 689 -7.89 5.45 8.84
N ALA A 690 -8.77 5.61 7.85
CA ALA A 690 -8.77 4.80 6.62
C ALA A 690 -7.48 5.01 5.82
N THR A 691 -7.10 6.27 5.61
CA THR A 691 -5.82 6.65 5.04
C THR A 691 -4.64 6.06 5.79
N SER A 692 -4.59 6.30 7.10
CA SER A 692 -3.44 5.89 7.92
C SER A 692 -3.30 4.37 7.89
N THR A 693 -4.42 3.65 7.79
CA THR A 693 -4.44 2.20 7.61
C THR A 693 -3.85 1.81 6.25
N ALA A 694 -4.28 2.41 5.15
CA ALA A 694 -3.75 2.13 3.82
C ALA A 694 -2.23 2.37 3.70
N ILE A 695 -1.73 3.44 4.34
CA ILE A 695 -0.30 3.77 4.33
C ILE A 695 0.54 2.76 5.13
N ASN A 696 0.07 2.36 6.33
CA ASN A 696 0.90 1.60 7.27
C ASN A 696 0.73 0.07 7.13
N ILE A 697 -0.36 -0.41 6.52
CA ILE A 697 -0.68 -1.85 6.48
C ILE A 697 0.42 -2.68 5.84
N GLN A 698 1.06 -2.18 4.77
CA GLN A 698 2.09 -2.91 4.06
C GLN A 698 3.32 -3.16 4.96
N ASP A 699 3.72 -2.15 5.73
CA ASP A 699 4.83 -2.25 6.67
C ASP A 699 4.46 -3.19 7.83
N TYR A 700 3.19 -3.15 8.33
CA TYR A 700 2.71 -4.04 9.38
C TYR A 700 2.63 -5.52 8.94
N GLU A 701 2.08 -5.80 7.77
CA GLU A 701 2.01 -7.17 7.21
C GLU A 701 3.42 -7.73 7.01
N PHE A 702 4.35 -6.93 6.48
CA PHE A 702 5.73 -7.37 6.28
C PHE A 702 6.42 -7.76 7.60
N VAL A 703 6.31 -6.94 8.64
CA VAL A 703 6.91 -7.23 9.97
C VAL A 703 6.20 -8.40 10.66
N SER A 704 4.89 -8.54 10.46
CA SER A 704 4.11 -9.67 10.98
C SER A 704 4.53 -11.01 10.35
N GLN A 705 4.68 -11.03 9.02
CA GLN A 705 5.12 -12.21 8.27
C GLN A 705 6.60 -12.56 8.54
N ASN A 706 7.43 -11.55 8.83
CA ASN A 706 8.86 -11.72 9.09
C ASN A 706 9.19 -11.33 10.55
N LYS A 707 8.70 -12.13 11.51
CA LYS A 707 8.78 -11.82 12.95
C LYS A 707 10.21 -11.58 13.44
N GLU A 708 11.23 -12.13 12.77
CA GLU A 708 12.64 -11.87 13.10
C GLU A 708 13.04 -10.40 12.95
N TYR A 709 12.30 -9.60 12.16
CA TYR A 709 12.54 -8.17 12.01
C TYR A 709 12.25 -7.38 13.29
N LYS A 710 11.48 -7.93 14.24
CA LYS A 710 11.33 -7.33 15.57
C LYS A 710 12.66 -7.26 16.33
N LEU A 711 13.59 -8.18 16.07
CA LEU A 711 14.95 -8.15 16.63
C LEU A 711 15.83 -7.07 15.99
N LEU A 712 15.49 -6.65 14.78
CA LEU A 712 16.27 -5.74 13.92
C LEU A 712 15.75 -4.31 13.89
N ALA A 713 14.47 -4.11 14.17
CA ALA A 713 13.81 -2.81 14.18
C ALA A 713 13.69 -2.25 15.59
N GLN A 714 13.95 -0.95 15.75
CA GLN A 714 13.76 -0.21 16.98
C GLN A 714 12.85 1.01 16.72
N LEU A 715 11.84 1.21 17.57
CA LEU A 715 11.03 2.41 17.55
C LEU A 715 11.60 3.46 18.50
N VAL A 716 11.59 4.72 18.07
CA VAL A 716 12.01 5.86 18.89
C VAL A 716 10.77 6.55 19.44
N ASN A 717 10.74 6.77 20.76
CA ASN A 717 9.70 7.58 21.37
C ASN A 717 9.89 9.06 20.99
N VAL A 718 8.97 9.63 20.21
CA VAL A 718 9.01 11.03 19.79
C VAL A 718 8.36 11.99 20.80
N ALA A 719 7.96 11.50 21.97
CA ALA A 719 7.40 12.28 23.09
C ALA A 719 6.23 13.19 22.71
N GLY A 720 5.39 12.75 21.76
CA GLY A 720 4.23 13.51 21.28
C GLY A 720 4.58 14.76 20.45
N VAL A 721 5.84 14.94 20.01
CA VAL A 721 6.22 16.06 19.14
C VAL A 721 5.55 15.89 17.76
N PRO A 722 4.74 16.85 17.29
CA PRO A 722 4.12 16.77 15.98
C PRO A 722 5.16 16.75 14.85
N GLY A 723 4.97 15.89 13.86
CA GLY A 723 5.92 15.72 12.75
C GLY A 723 6.06 16.94 11.83
N LEU A 724 5.17 17.93 11.97
CA LEU A 724 5.12 19.20 11.23
C LEU A 724 5.48 20.44 12.07
N ASP A 725 5.92 20.28 13.33
CA ASP A 725 6.27 21.43 14.16
C ASP A 725 7.67 21.96 13.82
N PHE A 726 7.74 22.82 12.82
CA PHE A 726 8.96 23.47 12.36
C PHE A 726 9.50 24.55 13.31
N ASN A 727 8.78 24.89 14.39
CA ASN A 727 9.20 25.85 15.40
C ASN A 727 9.59 25.18 16.73
N LEU A 728 10.06 23.92 16.66
CA LEU A 728 10.46 23.18 17.85
C LEU A 728 11.58 23.91 18.62
N PRO A 729 11.34 24.25 19.91
CA PRO A 729 12.36 24.85 20.75
C PRO A 729 13.59 23.94 20.88
N ILE A 730 14.74 24.52 21.22
CA ILE A 730 16.01 23.76 21.34
C ILE A 730 15.91 22.56 22.29
N ILE A 731 15.09 22.67 23.35
CA ILE A 731 14.82 21.58 24.28
C ILE A 731 14.07 20.42 23.61
N GLY A 732 13.11 20.70 22.70
CA GLY A 732 12.40 19.67 21.96
C GLY A 732 13.32 18.93 20.98
N LYS A 733 14.22 19.66 20.31
CA LYS A 733 15.27 19.06 19.46
C LYS A 733 16.19 18.14 20.27
N TYR A 734 16.61 18.59 21.45
CA TYR A 734 17.41 17.78 22.37
C TYR A 734 16.68 16.52 22.83
N VAL A 735 15.40 16.61 23.19
CA VAL A 735 14.59 15.46 23.62
C VAL A 735 14.48 14.41 22.50
N LEU A 736 14.21 14.83 21.26
CA LEU A 736 14.17 13.92 20.12
C LEU A 736 15.51 13.22 19.91
N PHE A 737 16.61 13.98 19.91
CA PHE A 737 17.96 13.42 19.79
C PHE A 737 18.27 12.42 20.91
N HIS A 738 18.00 12.81 22.16
CA HIS A 738 18.23 11.98 23.34
C HIS A 738 17.44 10.68 23.28
N ASN A 739 16.17 10.73 22.88
CA ASN A 739 15.34 9.54 22.71
C ASN A 739 15.87 8.61 21.62
N GLY A 740 16.44 9.17 20.54
CA GLY A 740 17.16 8.40 19.53
C GLY A 740 18.37 7.65 20.11
N VAL A 741 19.18 8.32 20.93
CA VAL A 741 20.33 7.70 21.62
C VAL A 741 19.88 6.61 22.59
N LEU A 742 18.82 6.85 23.38
CA LEU A 742 18.25 5.86 24.29
C LEU A 742 17.74 4.63 23.53
N ALA A 743 17.07 4.83 22.39
CA ALA A 743 16.60 3.74 21.54
C ALA A 743 17.77 2.89 21.01
N ALA A 744 18.90 3.51 20.63
CA ALA A 744 20.10 2.77 20.22
C ALA A 744 20.75 2.03 21.40
N ARG A 745 20.82 2.64 22.58
CA ARG A 745 21.26 1.95 23.81
C ARG A 745 20.40 0.72 24.06
N ASP A 746 19.08 0.86 24.06
CA ASP A 746 18.14 -0.23 24.34
C ASP A 746 18.23 -1.34 23.28
N PHE A 747 18.47 -0.96 22.02
CA PHE A 747 18.74 -1.90 20.94
C PHE A 747 20.02 -2.72 21.18
N LEU A 748 21.13 -2.06 21.53
CA LEU A 748 22.44 -2.70 21.67
C LEU A 748 22.61 -3.45 23.00
N MET A 749 22.11 -2.88 24.09
CA MET A 749 22.38 -3.34 25.46
C MET A 749 21.15 -3.96 26.13
N GLY A 750 19.98 -3.86 25.51
CA GLY A 750 18.71 -4.21 26.12
C GLY A 750 18.13 -3.05 26.94
N GLY A 751 16.82 -3.09 27.15
CA GLY A 751 16.06 -2.06 27.87
C GLY A 751 14.73 -2.62 28.38
N PRO A 752 13.89 -1.79 29.02
CA PRO A 752 12.58 -2.21 29.50
C PRO A 752 11.74 -2.82 28.36
N GLY A 753 11.47 -4.12 28.44
CA GLY A 753 10.69 -4.85 27.43
C GLY A 753 11.44 -5.20 26.13
N ARG A 754 12.77 -5.00 26.05
CA ARG A 754 13.59 -5.38 24.89
C ARG A 754 14.88 -6.10 25.30
N VAL A 755 15.14 -7.23 24.66
CA VAL A 755 16.42 -7.96 24.80
C VAL A 755 17.49 -7.32 23.90
N ALA A 756 18.73 -7.30 24.38
CA ALA A 756 19.89 -6.83 23.61
C ALA A 756 20.00 -7.55 22.26
N PHE A 757 20.34 -6.80 21.21
CA PHE A 757 20.59 -7.39 19.90
C PHE A 757 21.78 -8.37 19.95
N ASN A 758 21.57 -9.58 19.42
CA ASN A 758 22.61 -10.61 19.34
C ASN A 758 22.67 -11.20 17.93
N TRP A 759 23.78 -10.91 17.22
CA TRP A 759 23.97 -11.34 15.85
C TRP A 759 24.02 -12.86 15.67
N LYS A 760 24.66 -13.57 16.61
CA LYS A 760 24.75 -15.04 16.56
C LYS A 760 23.37 -15.66 16.70
N HIS A 761 22.59 -15.20 17.68
CA HIS A 761 21.22 -15.65 17.90
C HIS A 761 20.32 -15.38 16.70
N TYR A 762 20.44 -14.20 16.07
CA TYR A 762 19.70 -13.87 14.86
C TYR A 762 20.03 -14.84 13.69
N LYS A 763 21.31 -15.17 13.49
CA LYS A 763 21.73 -16.16 12.47
C LYS A 763 21.16 -17.55 12.75
N GLU A 764 21.16 -17.99 14.01
CA GLU A 764 20.58 -19.27 14.44
C GLU A 764 19.07 -19.31 14.18
N LEU A 765 18.34 -18.24 14.52
CA LEU A 765 16.90 -18.11 14.25
C LEU A 765 16.60 -18.20 12.75
N ARG A 766 17.38 -17.49 11.91
CA ARG A 766 17.25 -17.53 10.45
C ARG A 766 17.54 -18.92 9.87
N ALA A 767 18.55 -19.62 10.39
CA ALA A 767 18.84 -20.99 9.98
C ALA A 767 17.71 -21.95 10.34
N ALA A 768 17.10 -21.79 11.53
CA ALA A 768 15.94 -22.58 11.94
C ALA A 768 14.71 -22.33 11.05
N LEU A 769 14.40 -21.06 10.74
CA LEU A 769 13.32 -20.69 9.83
C LEU A 769 13.54 -21.27 8.41
N SER A 770 14.77 -21.19 7.90
CA SER A 770 15.12 -21.79 6.61
C SER A 770 14.95 -23.31 6.60
N LYS A 771 15.21 -23.99 7.72
CA LYS A 771 15.04 -25.45 7.81
C LYS A 771 13.56 -25.81 7.84
N ALA A 772 12.77 -25.09 8.63
CA ALA A 772 11.31 -25.28 8.71
C ALA A 772 10.60 -25.05 7.37
N ASN A 773 11.04 -24.08 6.56
CA ASN A 773 10.43 -23.83 5.25
C ASN A 773 10.77 -24.87 4.17
N ARG A 774 11.79 -25.73 4.40
CA ARG A 774 12.22 -26.78 3.46
C ARG A 774 11.64 -28.16 3.77
N THR A 775 11.12 -28.33 4.97
CA THR A 775 10.42 -29.53 5.46
C THR A 775 8.92 -29.35 5.30
#